data_AF-A0A9X9YEI2-F1
#
_entry.id   AF-A0A9X9YEI2-F1
#
_cell.length_a   1.000
_cell.length_b   1.000
_cell.length_c   1.000
_cell.angle_alpha   90.00
_cell.angle_beta   90.00
_cell.angle_gamma   90.00
#
_symmetry.space_group_name_H-M   'P 1'
#
loop_
_entity.id
_entity.type
_entity.pdbx_description
1 polymer ?
#
loop_
_entity_poly.entity_id
_entity_poly.type
_entity_poly.pdbx_seq_one_letter_code
_entity_poly.pdbx_strand_id
1 'polypeptide(L)'
;MSSIGAALLNSLRSVERPGDFCVGGTREIFMPTIDVDGVGRIAFPVQPIQAEQLVASAEAAPYGRGEATVVDRKVRRTWQVDSAKIRIGGRHWDKTLAGLVEDVALGLGVGEPVAADFYKLLVYDAGSFFVDHRDTEKVPGMFATMVLVLPSIHSGGELVVKHLGREVVFDVHPEEPSEVGFAAFYADCVHEVRPVQTGRRLTLVYNLRFVGRGRPLKAPDYRAEHGRVVELLRGWTSAEDEPDKLILPLEHVYTPAELSFSALKGADAGVASVLVKAATEADCDLHLALVSIEESGSAEHTGYYSRRRWSRDEEDDEQFEVAEVIDRALFLSEWRRPDGSEAGFDDFPFDEDELCPFGAFEDLTPDELHFHEATGNEGASFERTYRRAGFVLWPTARRLAVLNQAGLRTTLPYLEDLTARWEASKAPIRSPLWREGDELSRHMLRSWPRSSWREDEDAEVGRMLDLQIRLRNMECIDAFLAGVSAEGHYAAPDNEAILRAAALLPAPRATELLVRILRRNAPAHLAACGDLVQRCVAGAAGRTCDLMQIGAALIEALPGPPTKRQEVDPWTWSVPVKPTFVVDLLTATSRVDEGLAARAIEHLLAWPKTYKPDDVLVPAARAFAKLAESTAWPAVGRLREASLDHLRKRIALPLEAPRDWTRANPLTCKCSDCRELGAFLTAPDQQQWRLKAVQGRRSHVEENVRSTTCDLDLTTERRGSPHTLVATKNQASYERRAKQRRQDLEHAPALDR
;
A
#
# COMPACT_ATOMS: atom_id res chain seq x y z
N MET A 1 -18.58 9.19 2.07
CA MET A 1 -18.72 8.06 3.02
C MET A 1 -19.41 6.91 2.32
N SER A 2 -18.77 5.75 2.32
CA SER A 2 -19.35 4.46 1.96
C SER A 2 -20.61 4.18 2.81
N SER A 3 -21.62 3.51 2.25
CA SER A 3 -22.89 3.33 2.98
C SER A 3 -22.69 2.38 4.17
N ILE A 4 -21.80 1.40 3.98
CA ILE A 4 -21.42 0.46 5.03
C ILE A 4 -20.63 1.11 6.16
N GLY A 5 -19.67 2.00 5.87
CA GLY A 5 -18.85 2.64 6.89
C GLY A 5 -19.69 3.43 7.88
N ALA A 6 -20.65 4.21 7.37
CA ALA A 6 -21.60 4.94 8.21
C ALA A 6 -22.52 4.02 9.02
N ALA A 7 -23.01 2.92 8.43
CA ALA A 7 -23.87 1.95 9.12
C ALA A 7 -23.13 1.19 10.22
N LEU A 8 -21.86 0.84 9.98
CA LEU A 8 -20.98 0.17 10.95
C LEU A 8 -20.73 1.08 12.15
N LEU A 9 -20.32 2.33 11.93
CA LEU A 9 -20.13 3.31 12.99
C LEU A 9 -21.41 3.50 13.81
N ASN A 10 -22.56 3.69 13.15
CA ASN A 10 -23.85 3.83 13.83
C ASN A 10 -24.20 2.61 14.69
N SER A 11 -23.82 1.40 14.25
CA SER A 11 -24.05 0.16 15.00
C SER A 11 -23.14 0.03 16.22
N LEU A 12 -21.98 0.69 16.22
CA LEU A 12 -20.97 0.64 17.28
C LEU A 12 -21.06 1.82 18.27
N ARG A 13 -21.80 2.90 17.96
CA ARG A 13 -21.91 4.12 18.80
C ARG A 13 -22.33 3.89 20.25
N SER A 14 -23.08 2.82 20.53
CA SER A 14 -23.54 2.48 21.90
C SER A 14 -22.55 1.59 22.67
N VAL A 15 -21.42 1.22 22.06
CA VAL A 15 -20.41 0.35 22.68
C VAL A 15 -19.41 1.19 23.46
N GLU A 16 -19.53 1.18 24.78
CA GLU A 16 -18.80 2.09 25.67
C GLU A 16 -17.57 1.46 26.35
N ARG A 17 -17.58 0.15 26.62
CA ARG A 17 -16.53 -0.53 27.40
C ARG A 17 -16.48 -2.04 27.13
N PRO A 18 -15.32 -2.70 27.34
CA PRO A 18 -15.22 -4.16 27.24
C PRO A 18 -15.98 -4.85 28.38
N GLY A 19 -16.10 -6.19 28.35
CA GLY A 19 -16.59 -6.99 29.50
C GLY A 19 -17.95 -7.66 29.32
N ASP A 20 -18.29 -8.54 30.26
CA ASP A 20 -19.53 -9.33 30.26
C ASP A 20 -20.29 -9.20 31.59
N PHE A 21 -21.51 -9.74 31.68
CA PHE A 21 -22.34 -9.67 32.91
C PHE A 21 -21.83 -10.57 34.03
N CYS A 22 -20.94 -11.52 33.72
CA CYS A 22 -20.26 -12.41 34.65
C CYS A 22 -18.93 -12.92 34.10
N VAL A 23 -18.03 -13.31 34.99
CA VAL A 23 -16.72 -13.92 34.68
C VAL A 23 -16.43 -15.00 35.73
N GLY A 24 -15.70 -16.05 35.36
CA GLY A 24 -15.29 -17.08 36.32
C GLY A 24 -14.33 -18.11 35.72
N GLY A 25 -13.70 -18.89 36.59
CA GLY A 25 -12.71 -19.90 36.24
C GLY A 25 -12.02 -20.47 37.48
N THR A 26 -10.91 -21.16 37.28
CA THR A 26 -10.00 -21.63 38.34
C THR A 26 -8.68 -20.89 38.29
N ARG A 27 -8.01 -20.74 39.44
CA ARG A 27 -6.72 -20.07 39.54
C ARG A 27 -5.84 -20.73 40.60
N GLU A 28 -4.57 -20.96 40.26
CA GLU A 28 -3.55 -21.33 41.24
C GLU A 28 -3.26 -20.16 42.18
N ILE A 29 -3.24 -20.44 43.48
CA ILE A 29 -3.02 -19.41 44.50
C ILE A 29 -2.10 -19.89 45.62
N PHE A 30 -1.47 -18.91 46.30
CA PHE A 30 -0.94 -19.14 47.63
C PHE A 30 -2.10 -19.23 48.62
N MET A 31 -2.31 -20.41 49.19
CA MET A 31 -3.46 -20.67 50.06
C MET A 31 -3.51 -19.73 51.27
N PRO A 32 -4.67 -19.12 51.56
CA PRO A 32 -4.83 -18.25 52.71
C PRO A 32 -4.79 -19.03 54.03
N THR A 33 -4.45 -18.33 55.11
CA THR A 33 -4.82 -18.78 56.46
C THR A 33 -6.22 -18.30 56.77
N ILE A 34 -7.16 -19.21 57.03
CA ILE A 34 -8.51 -18.88 57.47
C ILE A 34 -8.70 -19.42 58.89
N ASP A 35 -8.91 -18.53 59.84
CA ASP A 35 -9.22 -18.86 61.23
C ASP A 35 -10.68 -18.50 61.50
N VAL A 36 -11.46 -19.46 62.01
CA VAL A 36 -12.89 -19.26 62.33
C VAL A 36 -13.10 -19.41 63.84
N ASP A 37 -13.72 -18.40 64.46
CA ASP A 37 -14.00 -18.40 65.89
C ASP A 37 -14.87 -19.62 66.27
N GLY A 38 -14.40 -20.42 67.23
CA GLY A 38 -15.06 -21.64 67.68
C GLY A 38 -14.73 -22.92 66.89
N VAL A 39 -14.04 -22.82 65.75
CA VAL A 39 -13.57 -23.97 64.95
C VAL A 39 -12.04 -24.04 64.87
N GLY A 40 -11.38 -22.88 64.81
CA GLY A 40 -9.94 -22.77 64.63
C GLY A 40 -9.54 -22.66 63.15
N ARG A 41 -8.28 -23.02 62.85
CA ARG A 41 -7.67 -22.86 61.52
C ARG A 41 -8.17 -23.89 60.53
N ILE A 42 -8.68 -23.44 59.38
CA ILE A 42 -9.16 -24.30 58.29
C ILE A 42 -7.99 -24.91 57.52
N ALA A 43 -8.03 -26.23 57.34
CA ALA A 43 -7.10 -26.96 56.49
C ALA A 43 -7.68 -27.15 55.08
N PHE A 44 -6.82 -27.18 54.07
CA PHE A 44 -7.20 -27.41 52.67
C PHE A 44 -6.55 -28.70 52.13
N PRO A 45 -7.28 -29.53 51.36
CA PRO A 45 -8.73 -29.43 51.11
C PRO A 45 -9.51 -29.66 52.42
N VAL A 46 -10.66 -28.98 52.55
CA VAL A 46 -11.45 -28.99 53.78
C VAL A 46 -11.90 -30.42 54.10
N GLN A 47 -11.51 -30.89 55.29
CA GLN A 47 -11.82 -32.23 55.76
C GLN A 47 -13.29 -32.33 56.24
N PRO A 48 -13.95 -33.50 56.08
CA PRO A 48 -15.35 -33.68 56.47
C PRO A 48 -15.67 -33.27 57.91
N ILE A 49 -14.80 -33.62 58.87
CA ILE A 49 -14.94 -33.28 60.29
C ILE A 49 -14.93 -31.76 60.50
N GLN A 50 -14.04 -31.06 59.82
CA GLN A 50 -13.91 -29.62 59.98
C GLN A 50 -15.08 -28.87 59.34
N ALA A 51 -15.60 -29.39 58.23
CA ALA A 51 -16.82 -28.87 57.63
C ALA A 51 -18.06 -29.10 58.52
N GLU A 52 -18.12 -30.18 59.31
CA GLU A 52 -19.18 -30.38 60.32
C GLU A 52 -19.10 -29.40 61.47
N GLN A 53 -17.89 -29.11 61.95
CA GLN A 53 -17.67 -28.07 62.97
C GLN A 53 -18.07 -26.68 62.45
N LEU A 54 -17.79 -26.39 61.18
CA LEU A 54 -18.27 -25.16 60.53
C LEU A 54 -19.80 -25.11 60.48
N VAL A 55 -20.48 -26.18 60.07
CA VAL A 55 -21.94 -26.22 60.07
C VAL A 55 -22.52 -26.05 61.48
N ALA A 56 -21.90 -26.67 62.49
CA ALA A 56 -22.35 -26.57 63.88
C ALA A 56 -22.16 -25.18 64.51
N SER A 57 -21.17 -24.40 64.02
CA SER A 57 -20.90 -23.02 64.46
C SER A 57 -21.59 -21.96 63.59
N ALA A 58 -22.11 -22.37 62.43
CA ALA A 58 -22.83 -21.54 61.47
C ALA A 58 -24.31 -21.41 61.82
N GLU A 59 -24.95 -20.43 61.19
CA GLU A 59 -26.39 -20.22 61.23
C GLU A 59 -27.00 -20.48 59.85
N ALA A 60 -28.30 -20.77 59.82
CA ALA A 60 -29.01 -20.94 58.55
C ALA A 60 -29.00 -19.62 57.78
N ALA A 61 -28.51 -19.63 56.55
CA ALA A 61 -28.37 -18.41 55.76
C ALA A 61 -29.76 -17.86 55.37
N PRO A 62 -30.09 -16.61 55.69
CA PRO A 62 -31.36 -16.01 55.31
C PRO A 62 -31.34 -15.53 53.85
N TYR A 63 -32.50 -15.18 53.31
CA TYR A 63 -32.65 -14.49 52.03
C TYR A 63 -33.58 -13.29 52.15
N GLY A 64 -33.48 -12.34 51.21
CA GLY A 64 -34.33 -11.15 51.17
C GLY A 64 -35.68 -11.43 50.50
N ARG A 65 -36.77 -10.99 51.12
CA ARG A 65 -38.13 -11.01 50.55
C ARG A 65 -38.76 -9.62 50.71
N GLY A 66 -38.55 -8.75 49.73
CA GLY A 66 -38.85 -7.32 49.86
C GLY A 66 -37.90 -6.67 50.87
N GLU A 67 -38.44 -5.93 51.85
CA GLU A 67 -37.66 -5.31 52.94
C GLU A 67 -37.34 -6.29 54.09
N ALA A 68 -37.90 -7.51 54.08
CA ALA A 68 -37.73 -8.48 55.16
C ALA A 68 -36.63 -9.52 54.88
N THR A 69 -35.87 -9.89 55.91
CA THR A 69 -34.87 -10.97 55.88
C THR A 69 -35.47 -12.22 56.53
N VAL A 70 -35.65 -13.31 55.77
CA VAL A 70 -36.38 -14.51 56.21
C VAL A 70 -35.55 -15.78 55.97
N VAL A 71 -35.76 -16.81 56.79
CA VAL A 71 -35.19 -18.16 56.60
C VAL A 71 -36.28 -19.10 56.07
N ASP A 72 -36.16 -19.55 54.81
CA ASP A 72 -37.01 -20.59 54.21
C ASP A 72 -36.14 -21.64 53.50
N ARG A 73 -36.12 -22.86 54.05
CA ARG A 73 -35.29 -23.97 53.55
C ARG A 73 -35.75 -24.55 52.20
N LYS A 74 -36.92 -24.16 51.69
CA LYS A 74 -37.37 -24.51 50.33
C LYS A 74 -36.83 -23.55 49.26
N VAL A 75 -36.44 -22.35 49.66
CA VAL A 75 -35.87 -21.32 48.77
C VAL A 75 -34.35 -21.33 48.87
N ARG A 76 -33.82 -21.41 50.10
CA ARG A 76 -32.39 -21.44 50.37
C ARG A 76 -32.08 -22.45 51.46
N ARG A 77 -31.28 -23.45 51.13
CA ARG A 77 -30.67 -24.34 52.11
C ARG A 77 -29.16 -24.13 52.02
N THR A 78 -28.62 -23.36 52.98
CA THR A 78 -27.19 -23.04 53.07
C THR A 78 -26.88 -22.62 54.50
N TRP A 79 -25.65 -22.84 54.95
CA TRP A 79 -25.14 -22.34 56.22
C TRP A 79 -24.22 -21.14 55.99
N GLN A 80 -24.30 -20.12 56.84
CA GLN A 80 -23.41 -18.96 56.77
C GLN A 80 -22.66 -18.74 58.07
N VAL A 81 -21.42 -18.27 57.96
CA VAL A 81 -20.62 -17.74 59.05
C VAL A 81 -20.34 -16.26 58.74
N ASP A 82 -20.73 -15.39 59.67
CA ASP A 82 -20.55 -13.95 59.56
C ASP A 82 -19.07 -13.57 59.48
N SER A 83 -18.73 -12.55 58.69
CA SER A 83 -17.35 -12.13 58.49
C SER A 83 -16.65 -11.69 59.76
N ALA A 84 -17.38 -11.17 60.77
CA ALA A 84 -16.80 -10.77 62.05
C ALA A 84 -16.18 -11.94 62.84
N LYS A 85 -16.58 -13.19 62.55
CA LYS A 85 -16.06 -14.41 63.21
C LYS A 85 -14.88 -15.05 62.45
N ILE A 86 -14.43 -14.44 61.36
CA ILE A 86 -13.47 -15.04 60.44
C ILE A 86 -12.30 -14.10 60.27
N ARG A 87 -11.08 -14.64 60.39
CA ARG A 87 -9.85 -13.92 60.06
C ARG A 87 -9.20 -14.61 58.88
N ILE A 88 -9.12 -13.89 57.76
CA ILE A 88 -8.43 -14.33 56.55
C ILE A 88 -7.09 -13.60 56.51
N GLY A 89 -6.02 -14.33 56.23
CA GLY A 89 -4.69 -13.77 56.14
C GLY A 89 -3.73 -14.71 55.43
N GLY A 90 -2.44 -14.56 55.73
CA GLY A 90 -1.36 -15.27 55.06
C GLY A 90 -0.47 -14.27 54.33
N ARG A 91 0.83 -14.57 54.26
CA ARG A 91 1.85 -13.63 53.76
C ARG A 91 1.54 -13.04 52.38
N HIS A 92 0.89 -13.82 51.52
CA HIS A 92 0.62 -13.45 50.13
C HIS A 92 -0.86 -13.18 49.84
N TRP A 93 -1.76 -13.33 50.82
CA TRP A 93 -3.20 -13.31 50.57
C TRP A 93 -3.68 -11.99 50.00
N ASP A 94 -3.25 -10.85 50.56
CA ASP A 94 -3.66 -9.54 50.07
C ASP A 94 -3.27 -9.33 48.60
N LYS A 95 -2.06 -9.80 48.21
CA LYS A 95 -1.59 -9.75 46.82
C LYS A 95 -2.38 -10.71 45.92
N THR A 96 -2.67 -11.92 46.39
CA THR A 96 -3.50 -12.90 45.67
C THR A 96 -4.91 -12.35 45.43
N LEU A 97 -5.54 -11.79 46.45
CA LEU A 97 -6.88 -11.22 46.37
C LEU A 97 -6.90 -10.01 45.43
N ALA A 98 -5.91 -9.11 45.51
CA ALA A 98 -5.79 -8.00 44.58
C ALA A 98 -5.70 -8.47 43.13
N GLY A 99 -4.87 -9.48 42.84
CA GLY A 99 -4.77 -10.07 41.51
C GLY A 99 -6.07 -10.73 41.03
N LEU A 100 -6.84 -11.37 41.92
CA LEU A 100 -8.16 -11.93 41.58
C LEU A 100 -9.18 -10.83 41.27
N VAL A 101 -9.16 -9.74 42.04
CA VAL A 101 -10.01 -8.58 41.82
C VAL A 101 -9.68 -7.88 40.50
N GLU A 102 -8.40 -7.79 40.13
CA GLU A 102 -7.97 -7.27 38.83
C GLU A 102 -8.52 -8.12 37.67
N ASP A 103 -8.35 -9.45 37.71
CA ASP A 103 -8.89 -10.35 36.68
C ASP A 103 -10.43 -10.22 36.56
N VAL A 104 -11.11 -10.14 37.71
CA VAL A 104 -12.57 -10.01 37.77
C VAL A 104 -13.03 -8.65 37.25
N ALA A 105 -12.38 -7.56 37.66
CA ALA A 105 -12.71 -6.22 37.18
C ALA A 105 -12.54 -6.14 35.67
N LEU A 106 -11.45 -6.70 35.13
CA LEU A 106 -11.21 -6.81 33.70
C LEU A 106 -12.33 -7.60 32.99
N GLY A 107 -12.67 -8.78 33.50
CA GLY A 107 -13.73 -9.63 32.92
C GLY A 107 -15.12 -8.99 32.95
N LEU A 108 -15.42 -8.20 33.98
CA LEU A 108 -16.68 -7.45 34.10
C LEU A 108 -16.66 -6.13 33.33
N GLY A 109 -15.52 -5.70 32.78
CA GLY A 109 -15.45 -4.45 32.03
C GLY A 109 -15.33 -3.19 32.88
N VAL A 110 -14.62 -3.29 34.00
CA VAL A 110 -14.46 -2.23 34.99
C VAL A 110 -13.00 -1.78 35.01
N GLY A 111 -12.76 -0.53 34.60
CA GLY A 111 -11.43 0.08 34.57
C GLY A 111 -11.11 0.90 35.82
N GLU A 112 -12.12 1.23 36.62
CA GLU A 112 -11.96 1.97 37.87
C GLU A 112 -11.36 1.08 38.98
N PRO A 113 -10.61 1.64 39.94
CA PRO A 113 -10.10 0.88 41.07
C PRO A 113 -11.22 0.21 41.88
N VAL A 114 -11.15 -1.11 42.01
CA VAL A 114 -12.13 -1.94 42.72
C VAL A 114 -11.55 -2.42 44.06
N ALA A 115 -12.37 -2.38 45.11
CA ALA A 115 -12.10 -3.04 46.38
C ALA A 115 -13.05 -4.24 46.57
N ALA A 116 -12.53 -5.33 47.14
CA ALA A 116 -13.30 -6.49 47.56
C ALA A 116 -13.45 -6.51 49.08
N ASP A 117 -14.67 -6.25 49.55
CA ASP A 117 -14.98 -6.34 50.98
C ASP A 117 -15.49 -7.75 51.30
N PHE A 118 -14.81 -8.46 52.21
CA PHE A 118 -15.24 -9.80 52.62
C PHE A 118 -16.59 -9.74 53.35
N TYR A 119 -17.59 -10.43 52.79
CA TYR A 119 -18.94 -10.40 53.32
C TYR A 119 -19.23 -11.57 54.26
N LYS A 120 -19.03 -12.80 53.80
CA LYS A 120 -19.31 -14.01 54.59
C LYS A 120 -18.72 -15.27 53.99
N LEU A 121 -18.65 -16.31 54.82
CA LEU A 121 -18.36 -17.68 54.38
C LEU A 121 -19.67 -18.47 54.31
N LEU A 122 -19.85 -19.23 53.23
CA LEU A 122 -20.98 -20.14 53.05
C LEU A 122 -20.52 -21.60 52.99
N VAL A 123 -21.27 -22.46 53.67
CA VAL A 123 -21.10 -23.92 53.61
C VAL A 123 -22.38 -24.54 53.05
N TYR A 124 -22.23 -25.27 51.95
CA TYR A 124 -23.30 -26.04 51.33
C TYR A 124 -23.03 -27.53 51.61
N ASP A 125 -23.88 -28.17 52.42
CA ASP A 125 -23.88 -29.62 52.63
C ASP A 125 -24.68 -30.36 51.55
N ALA A 126 -24.62 -31.69 51.52
CA ALA A 126 -25.38 -32.47 50.55
C ALA A 126 -26.88 -32.10 50.55
N GLY A 127 -27.38 -31.73 49.37
CA GLY A 127 -28.71 -31.22 49.10
C GLY A 127 -28.93 -29.75 49.46
N SER A 128 -27.90 -28.99 49.85
CA SER A 128 -27.97 -27.52 49.94
C SER A 128 -28.00 -26.89 48.54
N PHE A 129 -28.76 -25.81 48.39
CA PHE A 129 -28.98 -25.07 47.15
C PHE A 129 -29.43 -23.64 47.45
N PHE A 130 -29.45 -22.79 46.42
CA PHE A 130 -30.11 -21.49 46.49
C PHE A 130 -30.76 -21.19 45.14
N VAL A 131 -32.08 -21.09 45.09
CA VAL A 131 -32.83 -20.82 43.85
C VAL A 131 -32.59 -19.40 43.32
N ASP A 132 -33.06 -19.14 42.09
CA ASP A 132 -32.96 -17.85 41.40
C ASP A 132 -33.26 -16.65 42.31
N HIS A 133 -32.27 -15.78 42.46
CA HIS A 133 -32.36 -14.52 43.20
C HIS A 133 -31.41 -13.47 42.63
N ARG A 134 -31.57 -12.21 43.06
CA ARG A 134 -30.64 -11.13 42.77
C ARG A 134 -30.00 -10.65 44.06
N ASP A 135 -28.76 -10.23 43.97
CA ASP A 135 -28.15 -9.53 45.08
C ASP A 135 -28.70 -8.11 45.18
N THR A 136 -28.69 -7.60 46.40
CA THR A 136 -29.02 -6.21 46.71
C THR A 136 -27.74 -5.54 47.18
N GLU A 137 -27.61 -4.26 46.88
CA GLU A 137 -26.48 -3.46 47.36
C GLU A 137 -26.35 -3.58 48.88
N LYS A 138 -25.23 -4.15 49.35
CA LYS A 138 -24.97 -4.37 50.79
C LYS A 138 -24.12 -3.29 51.41
N VAL A 139 -23.26 -2.68 50.60
CA VAL A 139 -22.36 -1.60 50.99
C VAL A 139 -22.43 -0.51 49.91
N PRO A 140 -22.35 0.78 50.30
CA PRO A 140 -22.40 1.87 49.33
C PRO A 140 -21.36 1.72 48.23
N GLY A 141 -21.81 1.78 46.97
CA GLY A 141 -20.95 1.66 45.79
C GLY A 141 -20.65 0.22 45.38
N MET A 142 -21.32 -0.78 45.95
CA MET A 142 -21.26 -2.17 45.48
C MET A 142 -21.94 -2.29 44.11
N PHE A 143 -21.24 -2.89 43.15
CA PHE A 143 -21.76 -3.12 41.79
C PHE A 143 -21.80 -4.59 41.41
N ALA A 144 -21.02 -5.45 42.07
CA ALA A 144 -20.90 -6.87 41.75
C ALA A 144 -20.63 -7.71 42.99
N THR A 145 -20.88 -9.01 42.87
CA THR A 145 -20.55 -10.04 43.86
C THR A 145 -19.46 -10.92 43.28
N MET A 146 -18.45 -11.25 44.10
CA MET A 146 -17.44 -12.26 43.78
C MET A 146 -17.54 -13.43 44.77
N VAL A 147 -17.56 -14.64 44.24
CA VAL A 147 -17.62 -15.90 44.98
C VAL A 147 -16.31 -16.64 44.72
N LEU A 148 -15.55 -16.92 45.79
CA LEU A 148 -14.39 -17.82 45.75
C LEU A 148 -14.78 -19.18 46.31
N VAL A 149 -14.54 -20.25 45.55
CA VAL A 149 -14.74 -21.64 45.95
C VAL A 149 -13.43 -22.20 46.47
N LEU A 150 -13.43 -22.59 47.74
CA LEU A 150 -12.24 -23.12 48.42
C LEU A 150 -12.11 -24.63 48.17
N PRO A 151 -10.87 -25.18 48.12
CA PRO A 151 -10.63 -26.61 47.99
C PRO A 151 -11.38 -27.41 49.04
N SER A 152 -12.34 -28.22 48.60
CA SER A 152 -13.21 -29.01 49.45
C SER A 152 -13.76 -30.20 48.68
N ILE A 153 -13.90 -31.35 49.33
CA ILE A 153 -14.39 -32.57 48.67
C ILE A 153 -15.92 -32.46 48.50
N HIS A 154 -16.38 -32.28 47.26
CA HIS A 154 -17.80 -32.18 46.91
C HIS A 154 -18.06 -32.45 45.42
N SER A 155 -19.33 -32.67 45.05
CA SER A 155 -19.81 -32.70 43.67
C SER A 155 -21.14 -31.96 43.51
N GLY A 156 -21.40 -31.41 42.33
CA GLY A 156 -22.52 -30.50 42.09
C GLY A 156 -22.34 -29.16 42.81
N GLY A 157 -23.38 -28.33 42.84
CA GLY A 157 -23.27 -26.98 43.43
C GLY A 157 -22.81 -25.92 42.43
N GLU A 158 -23.05 -26.16 41.14
CA GLU A 158 -22.74 -25.25 40.06
C GLU A 158 -23.45 -23.91 40.27
N LEU A 159 -22.74 -22.81 40.04
CA LEU A 159 -23.30 -21.46 40.07
C LEU A 159 -23.83 -21.13 38.68
N VAL A 160 -25.11 -20.81 38.59
CA VAL A 160 -25.75 -20.40 37.35
C VAL A 160 -26.03 -18.90 37.44
N VAL A 161 -25.52 -18.12 36.48
CA VAL A 161 -25.77 -16.68 36.39
C VAL A 161 -26.58 -16.39 35.13
N LYS A 162 -27.67 -15.65 35.30
CA LYS A 162 -28.68 -15.33 34.28
C LYS A 162 -28.82 -13.82 34.14
N HIS A 163 -28.68 -13.31 32.92
CA HIS A 163 -28.88 -11.89 32.63
C HIS A 163 -29.47 -11.71 31.22
N LEU A 164 -30.58 -10.98 31.11
CA LEU A 164 -31.26 -10.65 29.85
C LEU A 164 -31.44 -11.85 28.88
N GLY A 165 -31.82 -13.01 29.42
CA GLY A 165 -32.06 -14.25 28.66
C GLY A 165 -30.81 -15.10 28.37
N ARG A 166 -29.61 -14.68 28.80
CA ARG A 166 -28.39 -15.49 28.79
C ARG A 166 -28.28 -16.27 30.09
N GLU A 167 -27.75 -17.49 30.02
CA GLU A 167 -27.43 -18.34 31.17
C GLU A 167 -25.99 -18.84 31.03
N VAL A 168 -25.17 -18.63 32.07
CA VAL A 168 -23.80 -19.14 32.17
C VAL A 168 -23.73 -20.04 33.40
N VAL A 169 -23.21 -21.26 33.22
CA VAL A 169 -23.03 -22.24 34.29
C VAL A 169 -21.55 -22.33 34.63
N PHE A 170 -21.20 -21.94 35.84
CA PHE A 170 -19.85 -22.06 36.39
C PHE A 170 -19.74 -23.32 37.24
N ASP A 171 -19.02 -24.31 36.70
CA ASP A 171 -18.48 -25.43 37.47
C ASP A 171 -17.05 -25.08 37.91
N VAL A 172 -16.96 -24.33 39.00
CA VAL A 172 -15.70 -23.77 39.54
C VAL A 172 -15.19 -24.60 40.71
N HIS A 173 -15.25 -25.93 40.58
CA HIS A 173 -14.66 -26.86 41.54
C HIS A 173 -13.13 -26.85 41.40
N PRO A 174 -12.35 -26.54 42.46
CA PRO A 174 -10.90 -26.65 42.40
C PRO A 174 -10.48 -28.13 42.41
N GLU A 175 -9.67 -28.56 41.45
CA GLU A 175 -9.17 -29.94 41.40
C GLU A 175 -7.98 -30.14 42.34
N GLU A 176 -7.13 -29.11 42.48
CA GLU A 176 -5.93 -29.17 43.32
C GLU A 176 -6.08 -28.36 44.63
N PRO A 177 -5.43 -28.78 45.74
CA PRO A 177 -5.45 -28.03 47.00
C PRO A 177 -4.83 -26.63 46.93
N SER A 178 -4.05 -26.33 45.90
CA SER A 178 -3.42 -25.03 45.62
C SER A 178 -4.23 -24.16 44.67
N GLU A 179 -5.45 -24.56 44.32
CA GLU A 179 -6.32 -23.79 43.44
C GLU A 179 -7.52 -23.20 44.19
N VAL A 180 -8.12 -22.17 43.61
CA VAL A 180 -9.48 -21.74 43.96
C VAL A 180 -10.29 -21.60 42.69
N GLY A 181 -11.57 -21.94 42.80
CA GLY A 181 -12.56 -21.53 41.82
C GLY A 181 -12.98 -20.10 42.13
N PHE A 182 -13.28 -19.30 41.11
CA PHE A 182 -13.89 -17.99 41.30
C PHE A 182 -14.97 -17.74 40.28
N ALA A 183 -15.98 -16.98 40.68
CA ALA A 183 -16.97 -16.42 39.78
C ALA A 183 -17.41 -15.06 40.30
N ALA A 184 -17.59 -14.10 39.41
CA ALA A 184 -18.09 -12.78 39.73
C ALA A 184 -19.15 -12.34 38.72
N PHE A 185 -20.12 -11.57 39.18
CA PHE A 185 -21.24 -11.12 38.38
C PHE A 185 -21.81 -9.82 38.93
N TYR A 186 -22.40 -9.01 38.05
CA TYR A 186 -23.06 -7.78 38.44
C TYR A 186 -24.22 -8.05 39.41
N ALA A 187 -24.43 -7.16 40.38
CA ALA A 187 -25.40 -7.38 41.46
C ALA A 187 -26.85 -7.50 40.94
N ASP A 188 -27.17 -6.93 39.77
CA ASP A 188 -28.48 -7.01 39.13
C ASP A 188 -28.72 -8.30 38.33
N CYS A 189 -27.70 -9.16 38.20
CA CYS A 189 -27.84 -10.49 37.60
C CYS A 189 -28.67 -11.42 38.50
N VAL A 190 -29.55 -12.20 37.85
CA VAL A 190 -30.23 -13.31 38.53
C VAL A 190 -29.23 -14.45 38.64
N HIS A 191 -29.14 -15.11 39.77
CA HIS A 191 -28.27 -16.27 39.91
C HIS A 191 -28.86 -17.31 40.86
N GLU A 192 -28.43 -18.56 40.67
CA GLU A 192 -28.78 -19.69 41.52
C GLU A 192 -27.57 -20.60 41.75
N VAL A 193 -27.60 -21.37 42.84
CA VAL A 193 -26.65 -22.44 43.12
C VAL A 193 -27.42 -23.74 43.07
N ARG A 194 -27.06 -24.60 42.12
CA ARG A 194 -27.66 -25.93 41.97
C ARG A 194 -27.40 -26.80 43.21
N PRO A 195 -28.17 -27.87 43.44
CA PRO A 195 -27.98 -28.72 44.61
C PRO A 195 -26.58 -29.37 44.65
N VAL A 196 -25.90 -29.26 45.78
CA VAL A 196 -24.71 -30.06 46.07
C VAL A 196 -25.12 -31.53 46.19
N GLN A 197 -24.52 -32.41 45.39
CA GLN A 197 -24.89 -33.82 45.34
C GLN A 197 -24.18 -34.61 46.43
N THR A 198 -22.88 -34.40 46.60
CA THR A 198 -22.06 -35.09 47.61
C THR A 198 -21.10 -34.12 48.28
N GLY A 199 -20.64 -34.47 49.49
CA GLY A 199 -19.64 -33.69 50.21
C GLY A 199 -20.13 -32.32 50.70
N ARG A 200 -19.20 -31.38 50.84
CA ARG A 200 -19.48 -30.01 51.34
C ARG A 200 -18.69 -28.97 50.56
N ARG A 201 -19.40 -28.04 49.92
CA ARG A 201 -18.81 -26.92 49.17
C ARG A 201 -18.63 -25.72 50.09
N LEU A 202 -17.40 -25.22 50.19
CA LEU A 202 -17.06 -24.00 50.94
C LEU A 202 -16.82 -22.82 50.01
N THR A 203 -17.40 -21.67 50.32
CA THR A 203 -17.19 -20.45 49.55
C THR A 203 -16.98 -19.21 50.42
N LEU A 204 -16.17 -18.28 49.92
CA LEU A 204 -16.06 -16.92 50.42
C LEU A 204 -16.81 -15.99 49.47
N VAL A 205 -17.67 -15.14 50.02
CA VAL A 205 -18.41 -14.14 49.25
C VAL A 205 -17.84 -12.77 49.55
N TYR A 206 -17.51 -12.03 48.50
CA TYR A 206 -17.00 -10.66 48.54
C TYR A 206 -17.96 -9.72 47.81
N ASN A 207 -18.17 -8.53 48.38
CA ASN A 207 -18.83 -7.43 47.68
C ASN A 207 -17.76 -6.62 46.94
N LEU A 208 -17.94 -6.43 45.64
CA LEU A 208 -17.06 -5.59 44.83
C LEU A 208 -17.62 -4.17 44.75
N ARG A 209 -16.82 -3.19 45.15
CA ARG A 209 -17.20 -1.77 45.13
C ARG A 209 -16.10 -0.88 44.58
N PHE A 210 -16.48 0.31 44.12
CA PHE A 210 -15.51 1.32 43.69
C PHE A 210 -14.74 1.93 44.85
N VAL A 211 -13.47 2.23 44.63
CA VAL A 211 -12.65 3.06 45.54
C VAL A 211 -12.85 4.54 45.14
N GLY A 212 -13.93 5.16 45.62
CA GLY A 212 -14.25 6.58 45.37
C GLY A 212 -15.69 6.82 44.89
N ARG A 213 -15.94 7.95 44.22
CA ARG A 213 -17.24 8.22 43.56
C ARG A 213 -17.33 7.43 42.25
N GLY A 214 -17.75 6.18 42.33
CA GLY A 214 -18.11 5.38 41.15
C GLY A 214 -19.47 5.77 40.58
N ARG A 215 -19.64 5.69 39.26
CA ARG A 215 -20.96 5.79 38.62
C ARG A 215 -21.69 4.45 38.76
N PRO A 216 -23.03 4.42 38.86
CA PRO A 216 -23.78 3.18 38.80
C PRO A 216 -23.58 2.53 37.43
N LEU A 217 -22.97 1.35 37.40
CA LEU A 217 -22.71 0.58 36.18
C LEU A 217 -23.78 -0.51 36.01
N LYS A 218 -24.29 -0.67 34.79
CA LYS A 218 -25.10 -1.82 34.37
C LYS A 218 -24.25 -2.78 33.57
N ALA A 219 -24.54 -4.08 33.66
CA ALA A 219 -23.87 -5.08 32.85
C ALA A 219 -23.90 -4.69 31.35
N PRO A 220 -22.75 -4.73 30.63
CA PRO A 220 -22.72 -4.49 29.20
C PRO A 220 -23.59 -5.53 28.44
N ASP A 221 -24.45 -5.07 27.53
CA ASP A 221 -25.19 -5.93 26.60
C ASP A 221 -25.11 -5.37 25.18
N TYR A 222 -24.19 -5.93 24.38
CA TYR A 222 -23.95 -5.50 23.00
C TYR A 222 -24.46 -6.52 21.96
N ARG A 223 -25.44 -7.36 22.30
CA ARG A 223 -25.95 -8.39 21.38
C ARG A 223 -26.65 -7.81 20.16
N ALA A 224 -27.42 -6.75 20.36
CA ALA A 224 -28.14 -6.11 19.28
C ALA A 224 -27.14 -5.45 18.32
N GLU A 225 -26.10 -4.82 18.85
CA GLU A 225 -24.96 -4.25 18.15
C GLU A 225 -24.22 -5.35 17.37
N HIS A 226 -23.84 -6.44 18.05
CA HIS A 226 -23.18 -7.59 17.43
C HIS A 226 -24.00 -8.17 16.28
N GLY A 227 -25.29 -8.43 16.48
CA GLY A 227 -26.18 -8.95 15.44
C GLY A 227 -26.27 -8.03 14.22
N ARG A 228 -26.44 -6.72 14.45
CA ARG A 228 -26.43 -5.71 13.37
C ARG A 228 -25.10 -5.69 12.62
N VAL A 229 -23.97 -5.75 13.34
CA VAL A 229 -22.64 -5.77 12.72
C VAL A 229 -22.45 -7.04 11.87
N VAL A 230 -22.80 -8.22 12.38
CA VAL A 230 -22.70 -9.48 11.61
C VAL A 230 -23.52 -9.42 10.32
N GLU A 231 -24.76 -8.92 10.39
CA GLU A 231 -25.61 -8.76 9.19
C GLU A 231 -25.00 -7.77 8.18
N LEU A 232 -24.47 -6.63 8.66
CA LEU A 232 -23.79 -5.65 7.82
C LEU A 232 -22.56 -6.23 7.13
N LEU A 233 -21.69 -6.91 7.88
CA LEU A 233 -20.47 -7.51 7.35
C LEU A 233 -20.76 -8.63 6.33
N ARG A 234 -21.78 -9.46 6.57
CA ARG A 234 -22.21 -10.46 5.58
C ARG A 234 -22.75 -9.83 4.30
N GLY A 235 -23.48 -8.72 4.41
CA GLY A 235 -23.97 -7.96 3.26
C GLY A 235 -22.84 -7.34 2.43
N TRP A 236 -21.75 -6.93 3.10
CA TRP A 236 -20.59 -6.31 2.46
C TRP A 236 -19.90 -7.21 1.44
N THR A 237 -19.78 -8.50 1.74
CA THR A 237 -19.06 -9.46 0.89
C THR A 237 -19.56 -9.48 -0.55
N SER A 238 -20.83 -9.14 -0.78
CA SER A 238 -21.45 -9.11 -2.12
C SER A 238 -21.68 -7.70 -2.69
N ALA A 239 -21.27 -6.63 -2.00
CA ALA A 239 -21.56 -5.25 -2.39
C ALA A 239 -20.45 -4.64 -3.25
N GLU A 240 -20.57 -4.66 -4.58
CA GLU A 240 -19.52 -4.19 -5.50
C GLU A 240 -19.19 -2.69 -5.40
N ASP A 241 -20.14 -1.85 -4.95
CA ASP A 241 -19.96 -0.38 -4.83
C ASP A 241 -19.38 0.07 -3.48
N GLU A 242 -19.08 -0.87 -2.57
CA GLU A 242 -18.49 -0.58 -1.26
C GLU A 242 -16.97 -0.84 -1.30
N PRO A 243 -16.16 -0.07 -0.53
CA PRO A 243 -14.71 -0.20 -0.52
C PRO A 243 -14.26 -1.61 -0.14
N ASP A 244 -13.05 -2.00 -0.57
CA ASP A 244 -12.53 -3.35 -0.33
C ASP A 244 -12.07 -3.57 1.12
N LYS A 245 -11.61 -2.50 1.78
CA LYS A 245 -11.31 -2.46 3.22
C LYS A 245 -11.95 -1.24 3.89
N LEU A 246 -12.19 -1.35 5.20
CA LEU A 246 -12.66 -0.26 6.05
C LEU A 246 -11.65 -0.03 7.17
N ILE A 247 -11.39 1.23 7.47
CA ILE A 247 -10.48 1.67 8.52
C ILE A 247 -11.28 2.49 9.53
N LEU A 248 -11.33 2.03 10.78
CA LEU A 248 -11.99 2.73 11.88
C LEU A 248 -10.89 3.26 12.83
N PRO A 249 -10.52 4.55 12.75
CA PRO A 249 -9.58 5.15 13.69
C PRO A 249 -10.09 5.04 15.13
N LEU A 250 -9.18 4.76 16.05
CA LEU A 250 -9.46 4.65 17.48
C LEU A 250 -9.54 6.02 18.14
N GLU A 251 -10.31 6.10 19.22
CA GLU A 251 -10.49 7.35 19.97
C GLU A 251 -9.25 7.66 20.82
N HIS A 252 -8.64 6.64 21.44
CA HIS A 252 -7.43 6.85 22.22
C HIS A 252 -6.20 6.88 21.32
N VAL A 253 -5.22 7.69 21.74
CA VAL A 253 -3.88 7.68 21.14
C VAL A 253 -3.11 6.50 21.71
N TYR A 254 -2.64 5.62 20.82
CA TYR A 254 -1.77 4.49 21.15
C TYR A 254 -0.41 4.71 20.51
N THR A 255 0.65 4.35 21.24
CA THR A 255 1.99 4.31 20.65
C THR A 255 2.18 3.00 19.89
N PRO A 256 3.11 2.93 18.91
CA PRO A 256 3.41 1.67 18.22
C PRO A 256 3.77 0.51 19.17
N ALA A 257 4.42 0.82 20.29
CA ALA A 257 4.83 -0.17 21.30
C ALA A 257 3.64 -0.74 22.11
N GLU A 258 2.54 0.02 22.24
CA GLU A 258 1.32 -0.40 22.95
C GLU A 258 0.24 -0.93 21.99
N LEU A 259 0.52 -1.02 20.69
CA LEU A 259 -0.45 -1.42 19.68
C LEU A 259 -0.75 -2.92 19.80
N SER A 260 -1.80 -3.26 20.56
CA SER A 260 -2.30 -4.64 20.69
C SER A 260 -3.75 -4.64 21.16
N PHE A 261 -4.51 -5.68 20.78
CA PHE A 261 -5.91 -5.82 21.19
C PHE A 261 -6.10 -5.90 22.71
N SER A 262 -5.13 -6.44 23.45
CA SER A 262 -5.16 -6.56 24.91
C SER A 262 -4.84 -5.24 25.64
N ALA A 263 -4.21 -4.28 24.96
CA ALA A 263 -3.85 -2.98 25.54
C ALA A 263 -4.87 -1.86 25.23
N LEU A 264 -5.93 -2.18 24.48
CA LEU A 264 -7.01 -1.23 24.15
C LEU A 264 -7.74 -0.73 25.40
N LYS A 265 -8.17 0.52 25.38
CA LYS A 265 -8.76 1.24 26.53
C LYS A 265 -10.18 1.71 26.21
N GLY A 266 -11.04 1.71 27.22
CA GLY A 266 -12.39 2.30 27.15
C GLY A 266 -13.24 1.76 25.98
N ALA A 267 -13.81 2.68 25.20
CA ALA A 267 -14.68 2.37 24.07
C ALA A 267 -13.97 1.55 22.98
N ASP A 268 -12.68 1.78 22.73
CA ASP A 268 -11.91 1.02 21.72
C ASP A 268 -11.87 -0.47 22.07
N ALA A 269 -11.65 -0.81 23.34
CA ALA A 269 -11.69 -2.19 23.81
C ALA A 269 -13.10 -2.79 23.77
N GLY A 270 -14.13 -1.97 24.05
CA GLY A 270 -15.53 -2.37 23.87
C GLY A 270 -15.83 -2.73 22.42
N VAL A 271 -15.50 -1.85 21.49
CA VAL A 271 -15.69 -2.03 20.04
C VAL A 271 -14.91 -3.24 19.55
N ALA A 272 -13.65 -3.41 19.96
CA ALA A 272 -12.87 -4.62 19.66
C ALA A 272 -13.60 -5.90 20.09
N SER A 273 -14.18 -5.91 21.29
CA SER A 273 -14.87 -7.11 21.80
C SER A 273 -16.09 -7.54 20.96
N VAL A 274 -16.74 -6.57 20.30
CA VAL A 274 -17.84 -6.80 19.36
C VAL A 274 -17.29 -7.20 17.99
N LEU A 275 -16.34 -6.43 17.45
CA LEU A 275 -15.77 -6.64 16.12
C LEU A 275 -15.04 -7.98 15.98
N VAL A 276 -14.24 -8.40 16.96
CA VAL A 276 -13.52 -9.69 16.90
C VAL A 276 -14.49 -10.85 16.70
N LYS A 277 -15.59 -10.87 17.45
CA LYS A 277 -16.62 -11.92 17.36
C LYS A 277 -17.40 -11.81 16.05
N ALA A 278 -17.84 -10.60 15.70
CA ALA A 278 -18.65 -10.36 14.52
C ALA A 278 -17.89 -10.65 13.22
N ALA A 279 -16.62 -10.22 13.13
CA ALA A 279 -15.75 -10.48 11.98
C ALA A 279 -15.51 -11.99 11.79
N THR A 280 -15.24 -12.72 12.88
CA THR A 280 -15.09 -14.18 12.84
C THR A 280 -16.37 -14.87 12.33
N GLU A 281 -17.55 -14.43 12.78
CA GLU A 281 -18.84 -15.02 12.36
C GLU A 281 -19.26 -14.64 10.93
N ALA A 282 -18.74 -13.53 10.41
CA ALA A 282 -19.02 -13.01 9.07
C ALA A 282 -17.93 -13.37 8.03
N ASP A 283 -16.91 -14.15 8.41
CA ASP A 283 -15.75 -14.47 7.57
C ASP A 283 -15.06 -13.19 7.04
N CYS A 284 -14.71 -12.32 7.97
CA CYS A 284 -13.94 -11.10 7.73
C CYS A 284 -12.62 -11.14 8.49
N ASP A 285 -11.57 -10.65 7.84
CA ASP A 285 -10.26 -10.42 8.43
C ASP A 285 -10.30 -9.09 9.20
N LEU A 286 -9.94 -9.12 10.49
CA LEU A 286 -9.83 -7.95 11.34
C LEU A 286 -8.38 -7.80 11.81
N HIS A 287 -7.85 -6.59 11.67
CA HIS A 287 -6.52 -6.21 12.12
C HIS A 287 -6.56 -4.92 12.91
N LEU A 288 -5.50 -4.69 13.69
CA LEU A 288 -5.16 -3.40 14.26
C LEU A 288 -3.90 -2.90 13.55
N ALA A 289 -3.90 -1.65 13.09
CA ALA A 289 -2.77 -1.04 12.39
C ALA A 289 -2.60 0.43 12.80
N LEU A 290 -1.42 0.98 12.54
CA LEU A 290 -1.16 2.40 12.64
C LEU A 290 -1.55 3.07 11.31
N VAL A 291 -2.54 3.95 11.37
CA VAL A 291 -3.03 4.75 10.25
C VAL A 291 -2.22 6.05 10.20
N SER A 292 -1.47 6.25 9.12
CA SER A 292 -0.61 7.41 8.93
C SER A 292 -1.02 8.23 7.70
N ILE A 293 -1.07 9.54 7.86
CA ILE A 293 -1.25 10.52 6.78
C ILE A 293 -0.07 11.48 6.82
N GLU A 294 0.70 11.51 5.75
CA GLU A 294 1.85 12.40 5.56
C GLU A 294 1.52 13.42 4.47
N GLU A 295 1.77 14.69 4.74
CA GLU A 295 1.49 15.79 3.83
C GLU A 295 2.70 16.72 3.75
N SER A 296 3.07 17.12 2.54
CA SER A 296 4.12 18.10 2.32
C SER A 296 3.70 19.10 1.23
N GLY A 297 4.27 20.31 1.31
CA GLY A 297 3.89 21.35 0.38
C GLY A 297 4.57 22.69 0.64
N SER A 298 4.04 23.72 -0.01
CA SER A 298 4.55 25.08 0.14
C SER A 298 3.90 25.80 1.33
N ALA A 299 4.69 26.66 1.99
CA ALA A 299 4.26 27.44 3.13
C ALA A 299 4.63 28.91 2.96
N GLU A 300 3.86 29.79 3.59
CA GLU A 300 4.12 31.22 3.68
C GLU A 300 4.41 31.61 5.14
N HIS A 301 5.48 32.37 5.36
CA HIS A 301 5.82 32.85 6.69
C HIS A 301 4.89 34.03 7.07
N THR A 302 4.16 33.94 8.18
CA THR A 302 3.27 35.01 8.66
C THR A 302 3.99 35.94 9.65
N GLY A 303 5.16 36.45 9.26
CA GLY A 303 5.98 37.32 10.10
C GLY A 303 5.77 38.81 9.81
N TYR A 304 4.80 39.46 10.46
CA TYR A 304 4.79 40.94 10.52
C TYR A 304 5.99 41.44 11.35
N TYR A 305 6.89 42.21 10.71
CA TYR A 305 8.02 42.87 11.37
C TYR A 305 7.58 43.79 12.53
N SER A 306 7.50 43.29 13.76
CA SER A 306 7.43 44.12 14.97
C SER A 306 8.81 44.21 15.62
N ARG A 307 9.56 45.26 15.26
CA ARG A 307 10.76 45.66 16.01
C ARG A 307 10.33 46.10 17.42
N ARG A 308 10.60 45.30 18.46
CA ARG A 308 11.03 45.78 19.80
C ARG A 308 11.42 44.67 20.80
N ARG A 309 12.72 44.66 21.10
CA ARG A 309 13.36 44.69 22.44
C ARG A 309 13.03 43.58 23.47
N TRP A 310 14.01 42.67 23.60
CA TRP A 310 14.44 41.92 24.80
C TRP A 310 13.36 41.37 25.76
N SER A 311 13.08 40.08 25.66
CA SER A 311 13.06 39.18 26.82
C SER A 311 13.39 37.76 26.37
N ARG A 312 14.04 37.03 27.27
CA ARG A 312 14.48 35.64 27.16
C ARG A 312 13.33 34.74 27.59
N ASP A 313 13.20 33.61 26.92
CA ASP A 313 12.32 32.46 27.19
C ASP A 313 10.84 32.63 26.78
N GLU A 314 10.56 32.33 25.52
CA GLU A 314 9.36 31.64 25.03
C GLU A 314 9.75 31.01 23.67
N GLU A 315 9.48 29.71 23.49
CA GLU A 315 9.74 29.00 22.23
C GLU A 315 8.96 29.72 21.12
N ASP A 316 9.66 30.25 20.12
CA ASP A 316 9.05 30.85 18.92
C ASP A 316 8.29 29.71 18.22
N ASP A 317 6.98 29.61 18.46
CA ASP A 317 6.08 28.92 17.54
C ASP A 317 6.20 29.68 16.21
N GLU A 318 7.07 29.21 15.31
CA GLU A 318 7.24 29.79 13.98
C GLU A 318 5.87 29.79 13.28
N GLN A 319 5.23 30.96 13.25
CA GLN A 319 3.91 31.13 12.63
C GLN A 319 4.10 31.12 11.11
N PHE A 320 3.67 30.02 10.49
CA PHE A 320 3.55 29.88 9.04
C PHE A 320 2.13 29.45 8.68
N GLU A 321 1.69 29.84 7.48
CA GLU A 321 0.44 29.38 6.88
C GLU A 321 0.76 28.41 5.74
N VAL A 322 0.07 27.27 5.71
CA VAL A 322 0.14 26.33 4.59
C VAL A 322 -0.48 27.00 3.36
N ALA A 323 0.31 27.16 2.30
CA ALA A 323 -0.18 27.73 1.05
C ALA A 323 -0.83 26.66 0.18
N GLU A 324 -0.11 25.56 -0.09
CA GLU A 324 -0.59 24.46 -0.93
C GLU A 324 0.06 23.14 -0.49
N VAL A 325 -0.76 22.10 -0.29
CA VAL A 325 -0.31 20.71 -0.14
C VAL A 325 0.00 20.18 -1.54
N ILE A 326 1.24 19.76 -1.77
CA ILE A 326 1.72 19.27 -3.07
C ILE A 326 1.68 17.75 -3.09
N ASP A 327 2.18 17.12 -2.03
CA ASP A 327 2.21 15.67 -1.88
C ASP A 327 1.45 15.23 -0.64
N ARG A 328 0.71 14.13 -0.77
CA ARG A 328 -0.09 13.53 0.30
C ARG A 328 -0.08 12.02 0.19
N ALA A 329 0.38 11.34 1.24
CA ALA A 329 0.52 9.89 1.29
C ALA A 329 -0.29 9.32 2.46
N LEU A 330 -1.08 8.29 2.19
CA LEU A 330 -1.97 7.62 3.15
C LEU A 330 -1.57 6.14 3.21
N PHE A 331 -1.11 5.68 4.37
CA PHE A 331 -0.67 4.29 4.53
C PHE A 331 -0.91 3.72 5.94
N LEU A 332 -0.96 2.40 6.00
CA LEU A 332 -1.14 1.58 7.19
C LEU A 332 0.15 0.82 7.48
N SER A 333 0.61 0.84 8.72
CA SER A 333 1.80 0.13 9.18
C SER A 333 1.55 -0.57 10.52
N GLU A 334 2.56 -1.29 11.04
CA GLU A 334 2.52 -1.93 12.36
C GLU A 334 1.30 -2.86 12.58
N TRP A 335 1.13 -3.82 11.67
CA TRP A 335 -0.05 -4.69 11.64
C TRP A 335 -0.07 -5.75 12.77
N ARG A 336 -1.22 -5.86 13.44
CA ARG A 336 -1.47 -6.82 14.53
C ARG A 336 -2.79 -7.55 14.35
N ARG A 337 -2.78 -8.85 14.62
CA ARG A 337 -3.97 -9.70 14.63
C ARG A 337 -4.64 -9.73 16.01
N PRO A 338 -5.92 -10.16 16.11
CA PRO A 338 -6.62 -10.27 17.38
C PRO A 338 -5.95 -11.19 18.40
N ASP A 339 -5.17 -12.17 17.95
CA ASP A 339 -4.38 -13.08 18.80
C ASP A 339 -3.05 -12.46 19.30
N GLY A 340 -2.73 -11.23 18.90
CA GLY A 340 -1.52 -10.50 19.24
C GLY A 340 -0.32 -10.77 18.32
N SER A 341 -0.44 -11.66 17.33
CA SER A 341 0.62 -11.91 16.36
C SER A 341 0.72 -10.80 15.30
N GLU A 342 1.91 -10.64 14.72
CA GLU A 342 2.12 -9.72 13.59
C GLU A 342 1.52 -10.31 12.30
N ALA A 343 0.87 -9.47 11.49
CA ALA A 343 0.28 -9.93 10.24
C ALA A 343 1.32 -10.09 9.11
N GLY A 344 2.46 -9.39 9.20
CA GLY A 344 3.57 -9.46 8.24
C GLY A 344 3.33 -8.68 6.94
N PHE A 345 2.48 -7.66 6.96
CA PHE A 345 2.33 -6.72 5.84
C PHE A 345 3.34 -5.57 5.98
N ASP A 346 3.94 -5.16 4.87
CA ASP A 346 4.68 -3.90 4.76
C ASP A 346 3.73 -2.69 4.80
N ASP A 347 4.26 -1.48 4.63
CA ASP A 347 3.45 -0.26 4.52
C ASP A 347 2.42 -0.41 3.39
N PHE A 348 1.16 -0.17 3.74
CA PHE A 348 0.04 -0.52 2.90
C PHE A 348 -0.83 0.71 2.61
N PRO A 349 -1.01 1.11 1.35
CA PRO A 349 -1.74 2.33 1.03
C PRO A 349 -3.24 2.18 1.28
N PHE A 350 -3.90 3.31 1.51
CA PHE A 350 -5.35 3.38 1.63
C PHE A 350 -5.93 4.65 1.01
N ASP A 351 -7.19 4.57 0.60
CA ASP A 351 -7.96 5.67 0.02
C ASP A 351 -8.84 6.33 1.11
N GLU A 352 -9.13 7.63 0.96
CA GLU A 352 -9.89 8.36 1.98
C GLU A 352 -11.31 7.82 2.21
N ASP A 353 -11.93 7.22 1.19
CA ASP A 353 -13.27 6.64 1.28
C ASP A 353 -13.31 5.34 2.09
N GLU A 354 -12.15 4.75 2.35
CA GLU A 354 -11.97 3.60 3.25
C GLU A 354 -11.95 4.03 4.74
N LEU A 355 -11.72 5.33 5.04
CA LEU A 355 -11.78 5.87 6.41
C LEU A 355 -13.23 5.99 6.91
N CYS A 356 -13.43 5.53 8.13
CA CYS A 356 -14.72 5.52 8.83
C CYS A 356 -14.58 6.17 10.21
N PRO A 357 -15.02 7.44 10.40
CA PRO A 357 -15.72 8.29 9.42
C PRO A 357 -14.77 8.87 8.37
N PHE A 358 -15.33 9.25 7.21
CA PHE A 358 -14.60 10.03 6.22
C PHE A 358 -14.13 11.35 6.85
N GLY A 359 -12.91 11.77 6.56
CA GLY A 359 -12.35 13.01 7.13
C GLY A 359 -12.00 12.93 8.62
N ALA A 360 -11.86 11.73 9.20
CA ALA A 360 -11.53 11.54 10.62
C ALA A 360 -10.26 12.28 11.10
N PHE A 361 -9.40 12.71 10.18
CA PHE A 361 -8.15 13.41 10.45
C PHE A 361 -8.19 14.92 10.15
N GLU A 362 -9.29 15.47 9.61
CA GLU A 362 -9.38 16.87 9.17
C GLU A 362 -9.19 17.87 10.32
N ASP A 363 -9.76 17.58 11.49
CA ASP A 363 -9.74 18.46 12.66
C ASP A 363 -8.62 18.11 13.68
N LEU A 364 -7.73 17.18 13.33
CA LEU A 364 -6.65 16.77 14.23
C LEU A 364 -5.49 17.76 14.19
N THR A 365 -4.82 17.93 15.33
CA THR A 365 -3.48 18.54 15.34
C THR A 365 -2.46 17.52 14.83
N PRO A 366 -1.51 17.92 13.96
CA PRO A 366 -0.44 17.04 13.52
C PRO A 366 0.34 16.47 14.71
N ASP A 367 0.77 15.23 14.60
CA ASP A 367 1.65 14.61 15.59
C ASP A 367 3.10 15.07 15.38
N GLU A 368 3.49 15.31 14.13
CA GLU A 368 4.77 15.89 13.73
C GLU A 368 4.52 17.03 12.74
N LEU A 369 5.26 18.14 12.89
CA LEU A 369 5.21 19.31 12.01
C LEU A 369 6.61 19.88 11.85
N HIS A 370 7.09 19.95 10.61
CA HIS A 370 8.37 20.51 10.24
C HIS A 370 8.15 21.66 9.26
N PHE A 371 8.80 22.79 9.52
CA PHE A 371 8.83 23.94 8.63
C PHE A 371 10.25 24.15 8.12
N HIS A 372 10.36 24.48 6.84
CA HIS A 372 11.63 24.73 6.17
C HIS A 372 11.59 26.13 5.55
N GLU A 373 12.40 27.04 6.11
CA GLU A 373 12.54 28.39 5.59
C GLU A 373 13.09 28.41 4.15
N ALA A 374 12.67 29.41 3.38
CA ALA A 374 13.13 29.61 2.00
C ALA A 374 14.65 29.76 1.92
N THR A 375 15.33 28.82 1.26
CA THR A 375 16.78 28.89 1.01
C THR A 375 17.07 29.22 -0.47
N GLY A 376 17.36 30.48 -0.76
CA GLY A 376 17.73 30.91 -2.11
C GLY A 376 16.53 31.20 -3.01
N ASN A 377 16.42 30.50 -4.14
CA ASN A 377 15.31 30.69 -5.11
C ASN A 377 14.12 29.76 -4.84
N GLU A 378 14.22 28.86 -3.86
CA GLU A 378 13.17 27.94 -3.45
C GLU A 378 12.33 28.59 -2.33
N GLY A 379 11.00 28.49 -2.44
CA GLY A 379 10.06 29.01 -1.43
C GLY A 379 10.13 28.20 -0.13
N ALA A 380 9.45 28.67 0.93
CA ALA A 380 9.36 27.91 2.17
C ALA A 380 8.45 26.69 1.98
N SER A 381 8.74 25.61 2.69
CA SER A 381 7.96 24.36 2.64
C SER A 381 7.62 23.85 4.04
N PHE A 382 6.68 22.93 4.11
CA PHE A 382 6.32 22.23 5.33
C PHE A 382 6.17 20.72 5.07
N GLU A 383 6.34 19.95 6.13
CA GLU A 383 6.00 18.54 6.21
C GLU A 383 5.19 18.31 7.50
N ARG A 384 4.10 17.57 7.44
CA ARG A 384 3.30 17.22 8.61
C ARG A 384 2.79 15.80 8.55
N THR A 385 2.66 15.19 9.73
CA THR A 385 2.26 13.80 9.86
C THR A 385 1.17 13.65 10.91
N TYR A 386 0.17 12.84 10.58
CA TYR A 386 -0.90 12.43 11.48
C TYR A 386 -0.87 10.92 11.66
N ARG A 387 -0.99 10.44 12.90
CA ARG A 387 -0.91 9.02 13.26
C ARG A 387 -1.99 8.65 14.26
N ARG A 388 -2.83 7.68 13.93
CA ARG A 388 -3.79 7.08 14.88
C ARG A 388 -3.79 5.57 14.72
N ALA A 389 -3.97 4.83 15.82
CA ALA A 389 -4.30 3.42 15.69
C ALA A 389 -5.70 3.28 15.08
N GLY A 390 -5.96 2.20 14.34
CA GLY A 390 -7.27 1.94 13.75
C GLY A 390 -7.54 0.44 13.56
N PHE A 391 -8.81 0.06 13.65
CA PHE A 391 -9.24 -1.25 13.20
C PHE A 391 -9.30 -1.26 11.67
N VAL A 392 -8.64 -2.23 11.05
CA VAL A 392 -8.72 -2.44 9.60
C VAL A 392 -9.44 -3.76 9.35
N LEU A 393 -10.53 -3.70 8.61
CA LEU A 393 -11.43 -4.83 8.38
C LEU A 393 -11.63 -5.02 6.88
N TRP A 394 -11.76 -6.27 6.42
CA TRP A 394 -12.25 -6.61 5.08
C TRP A 394 -12.85 -8.02 5.05
N PRO A 395 -13.78 -8.35 4.13
CA PRO A 395 -14.23 -9.73 3.95
C PRO A 395 -13.07 -10.60 3.47
N THR A 396 -12.92 -11.82 4.01
CA THR A 396 -11.84 -12.75 3.60
C THR A 396 -11.83 -12.98 2.09
N ALA A 397 -13.01 -13.00 1.46
CA ALA A 397 -13.18 -13.11 0.02
C ALA A 397 -12.57 -11.95 -0.79
N ARG A 398 -12.35 -10.76 -0.18
CA ARG A 398 -11.72 -9.60 -0.82
C ARG A 398 -10.22 -9.48 -0.53
N ARG A 399 -9.62 -10.44 0.16
CA ARG A 399 -8.20 -10.42 0.55
C ARG A 399 -7.27 -10.11 -0.62
N LEU A 400 -7.50 -10.69 -1.81
CA LEU A 400 -6.67 -10.45 -2.99
C LEU A 400 -6.89 -9.06 -3.60
N ALA A 401 -8.11 -8.52 -3.51
CA ALA A 401 -8.42 -7.16 -3.92
C ALA A 401 -7.70 -6.13 -3.02
N VAL A 402 -7.76 -6.35 -1.70
CA VAL A 402 -7.03 -5.55 -0.72
C VAL A 402 -5.53 -5.63 -1.01
N LEU A 403 -4.93 -6.83 -1.07
CA LEU A 403 -3.50 -7.00 -1.38
C LEU A 403 -3.07 -6.31 -2.67
N ASN A 404 -3.96 -6.22 -3.66
CA ASN A 404 -3.68 -5.54 -4.91
C ASN A 404 -3.45 -4.03 -4.75
N GLN A 405 -4.05 -3.39 -3.74
CA GLN A 405 -3.86 -1.98 -3.44
C GLN A 405 -2.41 -1.65 -3.06
N ALA A 406 -1.65 -2.61 -2.51
CA ALA A 406 -0.22 -2.44 -2.21
C ALA A 406 0.67 -2.21 -3.45
N GLY A 407 0.13 -2.41 -4.65
CA GLY A 407 0.82 -2.11 -5.92
C GLY A 407 1.73 -3.24 -6.42
N LEU A 408 2.28 -3.03 -7.62
CA LEU A 408 2.97 -4.07 -8.39
C LEU A 408 4.22 -4.64 -7.72
N ARG A 409 4.94 -3.82 -6.94
CA ARG A 409 6.13 -4.26 -6.19
C ARG A 409 5.81 -5.38 -5.19
N THR A 410 4.61 -5.39 -4.64
CA THR A 410 4.14 -6.39 -3.69
C THR A 410 3.39 -7.52 -4.39
N THR A 411 2.53 -7.19 -5.37
CA THR A 411 1.65 -8.18 -6.00
C THR A 411 2.36 -9.10 -7.00
N LEU A 412 3.37 -8.61 -7.74
CA LEU A 412 4.11 -9.44 -8.70
C LEU A 412 4.87 -10.60 -8.02
N PRO A 413 5.68 -10.37 -6.96
CA PRO A 413 6.32 -11.47 -6.23
C PRO A 413 5.30 -12.43 -5.60
N TYR A 414 4.17 -11.92 -5.11
CA TYR A 414 3.13 -12.76 -4.54
C TYR A 414 2.44 -13.65 -5.60
N LEU A 415 2.16 -13.11 -6.78
CA LEU A 415 1.65 -13.88 -7.91
C LEU A 415 2.68 -14.90 -8.43
N GLU A 416 3.98 -14.58 -8.38
CA GLU A 416 5.07 -15.51 -8.65
C GLU A 416 5.05 -16.71 -7.69
N ASP A 417 4.90 -16.48 -6.38
CA ASP A 417 4.76 -17.54 -5.37
C ASP A 417 3.51 -18.40 -5.62
N LEU A 418 2.34 -17.77 -5.82
CA LEU A 418 1.09 -18.48 -6.11
C LEU A 418 1.23 -19.37 -7.35
N THR A 419 1.83 -18.83 -8.41
CA THR A 419 2.08 -19.57 -9.67
C THR A 419 3.03 -20.74 -9.43
N ALA A 420 4.15 -20.52 -8.72
CA ALA A 420 5.13 -21.57 -8.42
C ALA A 420 4.54 -22.69 -7.56
N ARG A 421 3.74 -22.34 -6.53
CA ARG A 421 3.02 -23.32 -5.70
C ARG A 421 2.00 -24.10 -6.50
N TRP A 422 1.26 -23.45 -7.41
CA TRP A 422 0.32 -24.14 -8.28
C TRP A 422 1.04 -25.14 -9.21
N GLU A 423 2.12 -24.72 -9.87
CA GLU A 423 2.94 -25.61 -10.72
C GLU A 423 3.49 -26.81 -9.92
N ALA A 424 4.02 -26.56 -8.72
CA ALA A 424 4.55 -27.60 -7.84
C ALA A 424 3.46 -28.59 -7.39
N SER A 425 2.23 -28.11 -7.16
CA SER A 425 1.09 -28.94 -6.77
C SER A 425 0.64 -29.90 -7.88
N LYS A 426 0.97 -29.61 -9.15
CA LYS A 426 0.48 -30.30 -10.35
C LYS A 426 -1.06 -30.36 -10.43
N ALA A 427 -1.75 -29.45 -9.74
CA ALA A 427 -3.19 -29.37 -9.77
C ALA A 427 -3.68 -28.92 -11.17
N PRO A 428 -4.88 -29.35 -11.61
CA PRO A 428 -5.42 -28.90 -12.89
C PRO A 428 -5.69 -27.38 -12.88
N ILE A 429 -5.82 -26.82 -14.09
CA ILE A 429 -6.34 -25.46 -14.30
C ILE A 429 -7.74 -25.36 -13.66
N ARG A 430 -8.06 -24.21 -13.05
CA ARG A 430 -9.27 -23.96 -12.23
C ARG A 430 -9.33 -24.69 -10.88
N SER A 431 -8.22 -25.25 -10.39
CA SER A 431 -8.09 -25.64 -8.98
C SER A 431 -8.19 -24.41 -8.06
N PRO A 432 -8.48 -24.56 -6.75
CA PRO A 432 -8.57 -23.43 -5.82
C PRO A 432 -7.36 -22.50 -5.88
N LEU A 433 -6.14 -23.06 -5.85
CA LEU A 433 -4.89 -22.29 -5.91
C LEU A 433 -4.69 -21.58 -7.27
N TRP A 434 -5.13 -22.20 -8.37
CA TRP A 434 -5.12 -21.52 -9.68
C TRP A 434 -6.10 -20.35 -9.71
N ARG A 435 -7.29 -20.49 -9.10
CA ARG A 435 -8.29 -19.42 -9.04
C ARG A 435 -7.80 -18.22 -8.24
N GLU A 436 -7.04 -18.43 -7.18
CA GLU A 436 -6.39 -17.33 -6.45
C GLU A 436 -5.43 -16.55 -7.36
N GLY A 437 -4.58 -17.24 -8.13
CA GLY A 437 -3.68 -16.58 -9.08
C GLY A 437 -4.42 -15.82 -10.19
N ASP A 438 -5.49 -16.41 -10.73
CA ASP A 438 -6.34 -15.82 -11.74
C ASP A 438 -7.12 -14.59 -11.21
N GLU A 439 -7.67 -14.67 -10.00
CA GLU A 439 -8.36 -13.57 -9.34
C GLU A 439 -7.43 -12.38 -9.07
N LEU A 440 -6.25 -12.63 -8.49
CA LEU A 440 -5.25 -11.59 -8.29
C LEU A 440 -4.83 -10.96 -9.62
N SER A 441 -4.62 -11.77 -10.66
CA SER A 441 -4.27 -11.28 -11.99
C SER A 441 -5.33 -10.34 -12.56
N ARG A 442 -6.62 -10.61 -12.33
CA ARG A 442 -7.72 -9.71 -12.73
C ARG A 442 -7.76 -8.42 -11.94
N HIS A 443 -7.44 -8.43 -10.64
CA HIS A 443 -7.30 -7.20 -9.86
C HIS A 443 -6.14 -6.35 -10.37
N MET A 444 -4.96 -6.95 -10.55
CA MET A 444 -3.77 -6.30 -11.07
C MET A 444 -4.00 -5.68 -12.45
N LEU A 445 -4.71 -6.38 -13.35
CA LEU A 445 -5.03 -5.85 -14.67
C LEU A 445 -5.98 -4.63 -14.60
N ARG A 446 -6.95 -4.65 -13.69
CA ARG A 446 -7.92 -3.53 -13.53
C ARG A 446 -7.24 -2.28 -13.01
N SER A 447 -6.30 -2.41 -12.07
CA SER A 447 -5.56 -1.30 -11.47
C SER A 447 -4.19 -1.07 -12.10
N TRP A 448 -3.91 -1.67 -13.27
CA TRP A 448 -2.58 -1.59 -13.89
C TRP A 448 -2.21 -0.11 -14.15
N PRO A 449 -1.02 0.36 -13.74
CA PRO A 449 -0.62 1.75 -13.91
C PRO A 449 -0.72 2.20 -15.38
N ARG A 450 -1.41 3.32 -15.61
CA ARG A 450 -1.59 3.89 -16.96
C ARG A 450 -0.89 5.24 -17.17
N SER A 451 -0.12 5.70 -16.20
CA SER A 451 0.63 6.96 -16.30
C SER A 451 2.00 6.73 -16.94
N SER A 452 2.38 7.59 -17.89
CA SER A 452 3.63 7.52 -18.65
C SER A 452 4.85 8.17 -17.96
N TRP A 453 4.75 8.54 -16.68
CA TRP A 453 5.70 9.45 -16.01
C TRP A 453 6.73 8.77 -15.09
N ARG A 454 6.96 7.45 -15.22
CA ARG A 454 8.03 6.76 -14.47
C ARG A 454 8.84 5.86 -15.42
N GLU A 455 10.10 6.23 -15.62
CA GLU A 455 11.06 5.58 -16.52
C GLU A 455 11.62 4.24 -15.96
N ASP A 456 11.23 3.82 -14.74
CA ASP A 456 11.79 2.65 -14.04
C ASP A 456 10.90 1.38 -14.09
N GLU A 457 9.75 1.40 -14.78
CA GLU A 457 8.76 0.28 -14.82
C GLU A 457 8.86 -0.63 -16.08
N ASP A 458 9.92 -0.50 -16.88
CA ASP A 458 10.07 -1.14 -18.20
C ASP A 458 10.18 -2.70 -18.20
N ALA A 459 10.16 -3.36 -17.03
CA ALA A 459 10.28 -4.82 -16.91
C ALA A 459 9.04 -5.53 -16.33
N GLU A 460 8.01 -4.80 -15.91
CA GLU A 460 6.86 -5.38 -15.20
C GLU A 460 5.83 -6.01 -16.15
N VAL A 461 5.66 -5.43 -17.35
CA VAL A 461 4.79 -5.95 -18.42
C VAL A 461 5.23 -7.34 -18.85
N GLY A 462 6.51 -7.50 -19.22
CA GLY A 462 7.09 -8.80 -19.57
C GLY A 462 6.95 -9.84 -18.46
N ARG A 463 7.22 -9.47 -17.20
CA ARG A 463 7.05 -10.37 -16.04
C ARG A 463 5.60 -10.82 -15.86
N MET A 464 4.65 -9.89 -15.93
CA MET A 464 3.24 -10.21 -15.80
C MET A 464 2.77 -11.16 -16.92
N LEU A 465 3.13 -10.89 -18.17
CA LEU A 465 2.80 -11.78 -19.30
C LEU A 465 3.41 -13.18 -19.11
N ASP A 466 4.64 -13.28 -18.63
CA ASP A 466 5.29 -14.55 -18.34
C ASP A 466 4.56 -15.37 -17.26
N LEU A 467 4.03 -14.69 -16.23
CA LEU A 467 3.18 -15.34 -15.22
C LEU A 467 1.87 -15.85 -15.82
N GLN A 468 1.22 -15.06 -16.68
CA GLN A 468 -0.02 -15.50 -17.33
C GLN A 468 0.22 -16.68 -18.30
N ILE A 469 1.36 -16.70 -19.00
CA ILE A 469 1.79 -17.83 -19.83
C ILE A 469 1.96 -19.09 -18.97
N ARG A 470 2.64 -18.98 -17.82
CA ARG A 470 2.84 -20.10 -16.88
C ARG A 470 1.53 -20.62 -16.32
N LEU A 471 0.63 -19.71 -15.89
CA LEU A 471 -0.72 -20.03 -15.45
C LEU A 471 -1.62 -20.55 -16.59
N ARG A 472 -1.20 -20.41 -17.85
CA ARG A 472 -2.00 -20.72 -19.06
C ARG A 472 -3.34 -19.97 -19.07
N ASN A 473 -3.33 -18.73 -18.57
CA ASN A 473 -4.52 -17.90 -18.43
C ASN A 473 -4.79 -17.10 -19.71
N MET A 474 -5.37 -17.76 -20.73
CA MET A 474 -5.63 -17.14 -22.04
C MET A 474 -6.57 -15.94 -21.96
N GLU A 475 -7.53 -15.94 -21.03
CA GLU A 475 -8.46 -14.81 -20.83
C GLU A 475 -7.71 -13.58 -20.33
N CYS A 476 -6.84 -13.74 -19.31
CA CYS A 476 -6.04 -12.64 -18.81
C CYS A 476 -4.96 -12.20 -19.82
N ILE A 477 -4.37 -13.11 -20.59
CA ILE A 477 -3.44 -12.76 -21.68
C ILE A 477 -4.13 -11.86 -22.71
N ASP A 478 -5.31 -12.26 -23.19
CA ASP A 478 -6.07 -11.49 -24.17
C ASP A 478 -6.40 -10.09 -23.64
N ALA A 479 -6.95 -10.03 -22.42
CA ALA A 479 -7.35 -8.78 -21.79
C ALA A 479 -6.15 -7.86 -21.50
N PHE A 480 -5.00 -8.43 -21.10
CA PHE A 480 -3.77 -7.67 -20.85
C PHE A 480 -3.19 -7.09 -22.14
N LEU A 481 -3.02 -7.91 -23.19
CA LEU A 481 -2.53 -7.42 -24.48
C LEU A 481 -3.48 -6.36 -25.07
N ALA A 482 -4.79 -6.52 -24.91
CA ALA A 482 -5.80 -5.61 -25.43
C ALA A 482 -5.94 -4.30 -24.65
N GLY A 483 -5.80 -4.33 -23.33
CA GLY A 483 -6.06 -3.20 -22.43
C GLY A 483 -4.82 -2.48 -21.91
N VAL A 484 -3.63 -3.09 -22.03
CA VAL A 484 -2.36 -2.52 -21.57
C VAL A 484 -1.45 -2.28 -22.77
N SER A 485 -0.95 -3.35 -23.41
CA SER A 485 0.04 -3.22 -24.51
C SER A 485 -0.52 -2.49 -25.73
N ALA A 486 -1.77 -2.77 -26.11
CA ALA A 486 -2.42 -2.12 -27.24
C ALA A 486 -2.86 -0.67 -26.98
N GLU A 487 -2.85 -0.20 -25.73
CA GLU A 487 -3.28 1.15 -25.33
C GLU A 487 -2.12 2.13 -25.12
N GLY A 488 -0.87 1.67 -25.18
CA GLY A 488 0.32 2.53 -25.12
C GLY A 488 1.38 2.09 -24.10
N HIS A 489 1.07 1.10 -23.25
CA HIS A 489 1.97 0.61 -22.20
C HIS A 489 2.82 -0.52 -22.75
N TYR A 490 3.89 -0.15 -23.44
CA TYR A 490 4.71 -1.06 -24.23
C TYR A 490 6.16 -0.57 -24.30
N ALA A 491 7.10 -1.48 -24.00
CA ALA A 491 8.52 -1.24 -24.15
C ALA A 491 9.19 -2.35 -24.98
N ALA A 492 10.41 -2.09 -25.47
CA ALA A 492 11.18 -3.05 -26.25
C ALA A 492 11.44 -4.40 -25.51
N PRO A 493 11.72 -4.43 -24.20
CA PRO A 493 11.92 -5.68 -23.46
C PRO A 493 10.71 -6.62 -23.49
N ASP A 494 9.50 -6.09 -23.70
CA ASP A 494 8.26 -6.87 -23.64
C ASP A 494 8.03 -7.76 -24.87
N ASN A 495 8.72 -7.48 -26.00
CA ASN A 495 8.46 -8.13 -27.28
C ASN A 495 8.50 -9.66 -27.23
N GLU A 496 9.42 -10.24 -26.46
CA GLU A 496 9.50 -11.70 -26.33
C GLU A 496 8.32 -12.27 -25.56
N ALA A 497 7.94 -11.67 -24.44
CA ALA A 497 6.79 -12.08 -23.64
C ALA A 497 5.48 -11.92 -24.42
N ILE A 498 5.31 -10.79 -25.13
CA ILE A 498 4.16 -10.53 -26.00
C ILE A 498 4.00 -11.62 -27.05
N LEU A 499 5.08 -12.03 -27.73
CA LEU A 499 4.99 -13.07 -28.76
C LEU A 499 4.70 -14.45 -28.20
N ARG A 500 5.30 -14.81 -27.06
CA ARG A 500 4.98 -16.08 -26.38
C ARG A 500 3.53 -16.10 -25.91
N ALA A 501 3.02 -14.98 -25.42
CA ALA A 501 1.63 -14.84 -24.98
C ALA A 501 0.66 -14.92 -26.18
N ALA A 502 0.94 -14.17 -27.25
CA ALA A 502 0.15 -14.19 -28.48
C ALA A 502 0.10 -15.57 -29.14
N ALA A 503 1.16 -16.38 -29.01
CA ALA A 503 1.18 -17.76 -29.52
C ALA A 503 0.19 -18.70 -28.81
N LEU A 504 -0.32 -18.34 -27.62
CA LEU A 504 -1.36 -19.10 -26.92
C LEU A 504 -2.78 -18.71 -27.35
N LEU A 505 -2.95 -17.60 -28.06
CA LEU A 505 -4.25 -17.12 -28.53
C LEU A 505 -4.60 -17.68 -29.92
N PRO A 506 -5.89 -17.72 -30.30
CA PRO A 506 -6.28 -18.02 -31.68
C PRO A 506 -5.62 -17.06 -32.68
N ALA A 507 -5.09 -17.59 -33.79
CA ALA A 507 -4.30 -16.81 -34.75
C ALA A 507 -4.96 -15.51 -35.25
N PRO A 508 -6.28 -15.45 -35.53
CA PRO A 508 -6.94 -14.20 -35.91
C PRO A 508 -6.88 -13.14 -34.81
N ARG A 509 -7.06 -13.55 -33.54
CA ARG A 509 -7.03 -12.66 -32.39
C ARG A 509 -5.62 -12.19 -32.05
N ALA A 510 -4.64 -13.10 -32.10
CA ALA A 510 -3.22 -12.75 -31.96
C ALA A 510 -2.79 -11.69 -33.00
N THR A 511 -3.20 -11.89 -34.26
CA THR A 511 -2.94 -10.94 -35.35
C THR A 511 -3.56 -9.57 -35.08
N GLU A 512 -4.84 -9.54 -34.70
CA GLU A 512 -5.57 -8.31 -34.39
C GLU A 512 -4.86 -7.51 -33.28
N LEU A 513 -4.48 -8.17 -32.18
CA LEU A 513 -3.82 -7.54 -31.05
C LEU A 513 -2.44 -7.00 -31.42
N LEU A 514 -1.62 -7.78 -32.13
CA LEU A 514 -0.30 -7.33 -32.59
C LEU A 514 -0.41 -6.12 -33.52
N VAL A 515 -1.41 -6.10 -34.42
CA VAL A 515 -1.69 -4.94 -35.29
C VAL A 515 -2.07 -3.70 -34.46
N ARG A 516 -2.91 -3.85 -33.43
CA ARG A 516 -3.28 -2.74 -32.53
C ARG A 516 -2.07 -2.21 -31.77
N ILE A 517 -1.25 -3.09 -31.19
CA ILE A 517 0.00 -2.74 -30.49
C ILE A 517 0.91 -1.93 -31.41
N LEU A 518 1.15 -2.40 -32.64
CA LEU A 518 2.02 -1.69 -33.59
C LEU A 518 1.48 -0.31 -33.94
N ARG A 519 0.19 -0.20 -34.27
CA ARG A 519 -0.43 1.07 -34.66
C ARG A 519 -0.39 2.11 -33.54
N ARG A 520 -0.67 1.69 -32.30
CA ARG A 520 -0.66 2.58 -31.14
C ARG A 520 0.76 3.03 -30.76
N ASN A 521 1.70 2.10 -30.75
CA ASN A 521 3.02 2.33 -30.13
C ASN A 521 4.10 2.80 -31.11
N ALA A 522 3.99 2.55 -32.42
CA ALA A 522 5.01 2.93 -33.39
C ALA A 522 5.42 4.43 -33.39
N PRO A 523 4.52 5.41 -33.13
CA PRO A 523 4.91 6.81 -33.05
C PRO A 523 5.94 7.12 -31.96
N ALA A 524 5.86 6.45 -30.81
CA ALA A 524 6.75 6.64 -29.66
C ALA A 524 7.88 5.60 -29.60
N HIS A 525 7.61 4.35 -29.98
CA HIS A 525 8.49 3.20 -29.82
C HIS A 525 8.80 2.50 -31.16
N LEU A 526 9.10 3.28 -32.20
CA LEU A 526 9.29 2.79 -33.56
C LEU A 526 10.29 1.62 -33.68
N ALA A 527 11.45 1.74 -33.02
CA ALA A 527 12.48 0.70 -33.05
C ALA A 527 12.01 -0.62 -32.40
N ALA A 528 11.30 -0.53 -31.28
CA ALA A 528 10.73 -1.69 -30.59
C ALA A 528 9.66 -2.37 -31.45
N CYS A 529 8.80 -1.59 -32.10
CA CYS A 529 7.80 -2.12 -33.04
C CYS A 529 8.45 -2.82 -34.25
N GLY A 530 9.59 -2.31 -34.75
CA GLY A 530 10.38 -2.98 -35.78
C GLY A 530 10.92 -4.35 -35.33
N ASP A 531 11.50 -4.40 -34.12
CA ASP A 531 11.96 -5.65 -33.50
C ASP A 531 10.81 -6.65 -33.31
N LEU A 532 9.62 -6.20 -32.90
CA LEU A 532 8.44 -7.07 -32.75
C LEU A 532 8.08 -7.75 -34.07
N VAL A 533 7.99 -7.00 -35.17
CA VAL A 533 7.69 -7.57 -36.50
C VAL A 533 8.81 -8.52 -36.95
N GLN A 534 10.07 -8.16 -36.72
CA GLN A 534 11.22 -9.01 -37.06
C GLN A 534 11.14 -10.36 -36.34
N ARG A 535 10.77 -10.36 -35.06
CA ARG A 535 10.58 -11.58 -34.27
C ARG A 535 9.35 -12.39 -34.70
N CYS A 536 8.24 -11.75 -35.08
CA CYS A 536 7.09 -12.43 -35.69
C CYS A 536 7.53 -13.24 -36.92
N VAL A 537 8.35 -12.63 -37.78
CA VAL A 537 8.85 -13.27 -39.01
C VAL A 537 9.85 -14.38 -38.70
N ALA A 538 10.75 -14.19 -37.73
CA ALA A 538 11.72 -15.21 -37.32
C ALA A 538 11.03 -16.43 -36.67
N GLY A 539 9.96 -16.22 -35.91
CA GLY A 539 9.17 -17.26 -35.25
C GLY A 539 8.15 -17.98 -36.14
N ALA A 540 8.07 -17.64 -37.43
CA ALA A 540 7.03 -18.09 -38.37
C ALA A 540 7.00 -19.61 -38.64
N ALA A 541 7.96 -20.37 -38.12
CA ALA A 541 8.05 -21.84 -38.26
C ALA A 541 6.86 -22.61 -37.61
N GLY A 542 5.94 -21.93 -36.92
CA GLY A 542 4.74 -22.52 -36.28
C GLY A 542 3.41 -21.79 -36.52
N ARG A 543 3.25 -21.02 -37.62
CA ARG A 543 2.05 -20.25 -38.06
C ARG A 543 1.05 -19.85 -36.96
N THR A 544 1.36 -18.78 -36.23
CA THR A 544 0.49 -18.21 -35.18
C THR A 544 -0.22 -16.91 -35.57
N CYS A 545 0.14 -16.22 -36.67
CA CYS A 545 -0.47 -14.93 -37.06
C CYS A 545 -0.31 -14.61 -38.56
N ASP A 546 -1.11 -13.65 -39.06
CA ASP A 546 -1.02 -13.12 -40.43
C ASP A 546 0.10 -12.07 -40.52
N LEU A 547 1.28 -12.52 -40.97
CA LEU A 547 2.47 -11.67 -41.10
C LEU A 547 2.30 -10.55 -42.14
N MET A 548 1.47 -10.74 -43.17
CA MET A 548 1.21 -9.69 -44.14
C MET A 548 0.44 -8.54 -43.49
N GLN A 549 -0.58 -8.86 -42.70
CA GLN A 549 -1.38 -7.86 -42.00
C GLN A 549 -0.55 -7.10 -40.95
N ILE A 550 0.28 -7.82 -40.18
CA ILE A 550 1.19 -7.24 -39.18
C ILE A 550 2.20 -6.30 -39.81
N GLY A 551 2.89 -6.73 -40.88
CA GLY A 551 3.88 -5.89 -41.54
C GLY A 551 3.26 -4.68 -42.25
N ALA A 552 2.05 -4.82 -42.81
CA ALA A 552 1.31 -3.70 -43.38
C ALA A 552 0.94 -2.65 -42.33
N ALA A 553 0.54 -3.08 -41.13
CA ALA A 553 0.21 -2.19 -40.03
C ALA A 553 1.41 -1.34 -39.57
N LEU A 554 2.60 -1.93 -39.49
CA LEU A 554 3.82 -1.16 -39.18
C LEU A 554 4.13 -0.13 -40.26
N ILE A 555 4.02 -0.50 -41.55
CA ILE A 555 4.25 0.43 -42.68
C ILE A 555 3.27 1.61 -42.63
N GLU A 556 1.99 1.35 -42.34
CA GLU A 556 0.96 2.38 -42.20
C GLU A 556 1.22 3.35 -41.04
N ALA A 557 1.85 2.86 -39.97
CA ALA A 557 2.21 3.63 -38.78
C ALA A 557 3.57 4.34 -38.88
N LEU A 558 4.32 4.14 -39.97
CA LEU A 558 5.61 4.80 -40.18
C LEU A 558 5.49 6.33 -40.17
N PRO A 559 6.45 7.04 -39.54
CA PRO A 559 6.53 8.49 -39.62
C PRO A 559 6.46 9.00 -41.07
N GLY A 560 5.51 9.90 -41.34
CA GLY A 560 5.24 10.46 -42.67
C GLY A 560 5.19 11.99 -42.66
N PRO A 561 4.24 12.62 -43.39
CA PRO A 561 4.11 14.08 -43.40
C PRO A 561 3.71 14.60 -42.01
N PRO A 562 4.14 15.83 -41.63
CA PRO A 562 3.86 16.40 -40.31
C PRO A 562 2.37 16.55 -39.97
N THR A 563 1.46 16.54 -40.94
CA THR A 563 0.00 16.55 -40.72
C THR A 563 -0.53 15.28 -40.08
N LYS A 564 0.17 14.13 -40.16
CA LYS A 564 -0.17 12.90 -39.41
C LYS A 564 0.39 12.89 -37.98
N ARG A 565 1.20 13.88 -37.57
CA ARG A 565 1.72 14.00 -36.19
C ARG A 565 0.73 14.67 -35.22
N GLN A 566 -0.42 15.16 -35.71
CA GLN A 566 -1.40 15.91 -34.92
C GLN A 566 -2.23 15.09 -33.93
N GLU A 567 -2.11 13.75 -33.92
CA GLU A 567 -2.79 12.87 -32.95
C GLU A 567 -1.87 12.36 -31.83
N VAL A 568 -0.65 12.89 -31.75
CA VAL A 568 0.35 12.49 -30.75
C VAL A 568 0.43 13.58 -29.68
N ASP A 569 0.41 13.16 -28.41
CA ASP A 569 0.42 14.03 -27.22
C ASP A 569 1.52 15.12 -27.37
N PRO A 570 1.22 16.41 -27.10
CA PRO A 570 2.17 17.52 -27.23
C PRO A 570 3.54 17.30 -26.57
N TRP A 571 3.61 16.42 -25.57
CA TRP A 571 4.83 16.11 -24.81
C TRP A 571 5.67 14.96 -25.39
N THR A 572 5.18 14.28 -26.44
CA THR A 572 5.90 13.14 -27.03
C THR A 572 7.04 13.63 -27.94
N TRP A 573 8.28 13.56 -27.45
CA TRP A 573 9.45 13.85 -28.28
C TRP A 573 9.61 12.78 -29.36
N SER A 574 9.58 13.19 -30.63
CA SER A 574 9.82 12.26 -31.73
C SER A 574 11.27 11.75 -31.68
N VAL A 575 11.45 10.49 -31.30
CA VAL A 575 12.77 9.84 -31.31
C VAL A 575 13.27 9.78 -32.77
N PRO A 576 14.50 10.22 -33.07
CA PRO A 576 15.04 10.14 -34.43
C PRO A 576 15.14 8.69 -34.89
N VAL A 577 14.75 8.43 -36.14
CA VAL A 577 14.84 7.09 -36.74
C VAL A 577 16.29 6.65 -36.81
N LYS A 578 16.58 5.43 -36.33
CA LYS A 578 17.92 4.83 -36.38
C LYS A 578 18.09 3.98 -37.65
N PRO A 579 19.32 3.83 -38.20
CA PRO A 579 19.58 2.92 -39.31
C PRO A 579 19.16 1.48 -39.07
N THR A 580 19.32 0.99 -37.83
CA THR A 580 18.98 -0.38 -37.43
C THR A 580 17.51 -0.68 -37.69
N PHE A 581 16.61 0.26 -37.38
CA PHE A 581 15.19 0.11 -37.66
C PHE A 581 14.89 -0.10 -39.15
N VAL A 582 15.57 0.62 -40.05
CA VAL A 582 15.40 0.43 -41.50
C VAL A 582 15.88 -0.95 -41.93
N VAL A 583 16.97 -1.44 -41.33
CA VAL A 583 17.46 -2.79 -41.57
C VAL A 583 16.44 -3.82 -41.11
N ASP A 584 15.92 -3.68 -39.90
CA ASP A 584 14.94 -4.61 -39.32
C ASP A 584 13.64 -4.62 -40.13
N LEU A 585 13.11 -3.44 -40.47
CA LEU A 585 11.91 -3.28 -41.29
C LEU A 585 12.05 -3.96 -42.65
N LEU A 586 13.08 -3.61 -43.42
CA LEU A 586 13.23 -4.14 -44.78
C LEU A 586 13.61 -5.62 -44.78
N THR A 587 14.35 -6.10 -43.78
CA THR A 587 14.60 -7.55 -43.60
C THR A 587 13.30 -8.29 -43.34
N ALA A 588 12.49 -7.81 -42.40
CA ALA A 588 11.23 -8.44 -42.03
C ALA A 588 10.25 -8.44 -43.21
N THR A 589 10.02 -7.30 -43.86
CA THR A 589 9.08 -7.21 -44.98
C THR A 589 9.53 -8.03 -46.18
N SER A 590 10.83 -8.04 -46.50
CA SER A 590 11.35 -8.81 -47.65
C SER A 590 11.25 -10.32 -47.46
N ARG A 591 11.26 -10.79 -46.21
CA ARG A 591 11.04 -12.21 -45.87
C ARG A 591 9.56 -12.61 -45.87
N VAL A 592 8.65 -11.64 -45.75
CA VAL A 592 7.19 -11.88 -45.77
C VAL A 592 6.65 -11.83 -47.19
N ASP A 593 6.85 -10.72 -47.90
CA ASP A 593 6.29 -10.49 -49.23
C ASP A 593 7.04 -9.35 -49.97
N GLU A 594 7.30 -9.55 -51.26
CA GLU A 594 8.02 -8.57 -52.09
C GLU A 594 7.24 -7.26 -52.24
N GLY A 595 5.92 -7.33 -52.39
CA GLY A 595 5.05 -6.16 -52.50
C GLY A 595 5.02 -5.33 -51.22
N LEU A 596 5.06 -5.99 -50.06
CA LEU A 596 5.16 -5.33 -48.77
C LEU A 596 6.50 -4.61 -48.60
N ALA A 597 7.60 -5.25 -48.99
CA ALA A 597 8.93 -4.64 -48.97
C ALA A 597 9.03 -3.44 -49.94
N ALA A 598 8.39 -3.54 -51.11
CA ALA A 598 8.31 -2.43 -52.07
C ALA A 598 7.59 -1.21 -51.48
N ARG A 599 6.44 -1.41 -50.81
CA ARG A 599 5.71 -0.34 -50.09
C ARG A 599 6.57 0.31 -49.00
N ALA A 600 7.29 -0.50 -48.22
CA ALA A 600 8.15 -0.01 -47.15
C ALA A 600 9.25 0.91 -47.70
N ILE A 601 10.01 0.48 -48.71
CA ILE A 601 11.09 1.31 -49.28
C ILE A 601 10.56 2.56 -49.97
N GLU A 602 9.41 2.48 -50.67
CA GLU A 602 8.77 3.65 -51.28
C GLU A 602 8.42 4.72 -50.23
N HIS A 603 7.89 4.30 -49.07
CA HIS A 603 7.60 5.22 -47.97
C HIS A 603 8.88 5.85 -47.41
N LEU A 604 9.93 5.07 -47.15
CA LEU A 604 11.19 5.59 -46.61
C LEU A 604 11.81 6.66 -47.53
N LEU A 605 11.80 6.41 -48.85
CA LEU A 605 12.35 7.33 -49.84
C LEU A 605 11.49 8.58 -50.06
N ALA A 606 10.17 8.49 -49.83
CA ALA A 606 9.26 9.62 -49.97
C ALA A 606 9.48 10.73 -48.91
N TRP A 607 10.10 10.42 -47.77
CA TRP A 607 10.25 11.34 -46.63
C TRP A 607 11.71 11.58 -46.20
N PRO A 608 12.57 12.19 -47.06
CA PRO A 608 14.01 12.33 -46.80
C PRO A 608 14.36 13.27 -45.63
N LYS A 609 13.41 14.08 -45.13
CA LYS A 609 13.61 14.88 -43.91
C LYS A 609 13.49 14.03 -42.64
N THR A 610 12.67 12.99 -42.68
CA THR A 610 12.44 12.05 -41.57
C THR A 610 13.47 10.93 -41.63
N TYR A 611 13.63 10.32 -42.79
CA TYR A 611 14.64 9.30 -43.09
C TYR A 611 15.83 9.95 -43.77
N LYS A 612 16.65 10.65 -42.98
CA LYS A 612 17.79 11.41 -43.49
C LYS A 612 18.75 10.48 -44.25
N PRO A 613 19.12 10.82 -45.51
CA PRO A 613 20.02 9.98 -46.29
C PRO A 613 21.33 9.64 -45.57
N ASP A 614 21.94 10.61 -44.88
CA ASP A 614 23.24 10.45 -44.24
C ASP A 614 23.20 9.74 -42.89
N ASP A 615 22.19 10.07 -42.09
CA ASP A 615 22.09 9.56 -40.72
C ASP A 615 21.39 8.20 -40.66
N VAL A 616 20.59 7.85 -41.68
CA VAL A 616 19.69 6.68 -41.66
C VAL A 616 19.89 5.77 -42.87
N LEU A 617 19.65 6.26 -44.09
CA LEU A 617 19.54 5.40 -45.28
C LEU A 617 20.89 4.85 -45.76
N VAL A 618 21.92 5.68 -45.84
CA VAL A 618 23.28 5.26 -46.25
C VAL A 618 23.87 4.26 -45.23
N PRO A 619 23.83 4.50 -43.91
CA PRO A 619 24.26 3.50 -42.94
C PRO A 619 23.46 2.19 -43.02
N ALA A 620 22.15 2.23 -43.24
CA ALA A 620 21.33 1.03 -43.43
C ALA A 620 21.71 0.25 -44.71
N ALA A 621 21.91 0.94 -45.83
CA ALA A 621 22.40 0.33 -47.07
C ALA A 621 23.76 -0.35 -46.88
N ARG A 622 24.66 0.28 -46.10
CA ARG A 622 25.97 -0.29 -45.76
C ARG A 622 25.87 -1.52 -44.85
N ALA A 623 24.88 -1.55 -43.96
CA ALA A 623 24.61 -2.74 -43.15
C ALA A 623 24.14 -3.90 -44.04
N PHE A 624 23.25 -3.64 -45.00
CA PHE A 624 22.83 -4.64 -45.98
C PHE A 624 23.95 -5.12 -46.90
N ALA A 625 24.89 -4.24 -47.30
CA ALA A 625 26.06 -4.66 -48.10
C ALA A 625 26.93 -5.72 -47.41
N LYS A 626 26.81 -5.89 -46.08
CA LYS A 626 27.48 -6.95 -45.31
C LYS A 626 26.66 -8.25 -45.23
N LEU A 627 25.38 -8.23 -45.62
CA LEU A 627 24.46 -9.36 -45.58
C LEU A 627 24.28 -9.93 -46.98
N ALA A 628 24.85 -11.11 -47.25
CA ALA A 628 24.83 -11.74 -48.58
C ALA A 628 23.40 -11.98 -49.10
N GLU A 629 22.47 -12.39 -48.23
CA GLU A 629 21.07 -12.65 -48.57
C GLU A 629 20.33 -11.41 -49.09
N SER A 630 20.75 -10.21 -48.69
CA SER A 630 20.07 -8.96 -49.03
C SER A 630 20.17 -8.57 -50.50
N THR A 631 21.13 -9.16 -51.23
CA THR A 631 21.30 -8.95 -52.68
C THR A 631 20.13 -9.49 -53.49
N ALA A 632 19.40 -10.47 -52.95
CA ALA A 632 18.22 -11.04 -53.58
C ALA A 632 16.94 -10.21 -53.37
N TRP A 633 16.97 -9.16 -52.53
CA TRP A 633 15.78 -8.38 -52.17
C TRP A 633 15.67 -7.08 -52.99
N PRO A 634 14.65 -6.94 -53.87
CA PRO A 634 14.50 -5.76 -54.72
C PRO A 634 14.39 -4.43 -53.96
N ALA A 635 13.74 -4.44 -52.79
CA ALA A 635 13.62 -3.26 -51.93
C ALA A 635 14.98 -2.76 -51.41
N VAL A 636 15.89 -3.68 -51.07
CA VAL A 636 17.27 -3.33 -50.69
C VAL A 636 18.05 -2.80 -51.89
N GLY A 637 17.81 -3.35 -53.08
CA GLY A 637 18.35 -2.81 -54.34
C GLY A 637 17.97 -1.34 -54.53
N ARG A 638 16.70 -0.98 -54.35
CA ARG A 638 16.22 0.41 -54.44
C ARG A 638 16.85 1.32 -53.37
N LEU A 639 16.97 0.84 -52.12
CA LEU A 639 17.65 1.59 -51.05
C LEU A 639 19.11 1.89 -51.41
N ARG A 640 19.81 0.88 -51.93
CA ARG A 640 21.20 0.96 -52.36
C ARG A 640 21.38 1.96 -53.50
N GLU A 641 20.53 1.88 -54.52
CA GLU A 641 20.55 2.80 -55.66
C GLU A 641 20.30 4.25 -55.23
N ALA A 642 19.28 4.50 -54.39
CA ALA A 642 19.01 5.83 -53.85
C ALA A 642 20.16 6.37 -52.99
N SER A 643 20.79 5.50 -52.19
CA SER A 643 21.96 5.84 -51.38
C SER A 643 23.18 6.18 -52.25
N LEU A 644 23.43 5.39 -53.30
CA LEU A 644 24.49 5.63 -54.27
C LEU A 644 24.27 6.94 -55.03
N ASP A 645 23.05 7.22 -55.48
CA ASP A 645 22.71 8.47 -56.17
C ASP A 645 22.96 9.69 -55.27
N HIS A 646 22.54 9.64 -53.99
CA HIS A 646 22.84 10.68 -53.00
C HIS A 646 24.35 10.90 -52.81
N LEU A 647 25.12 9.83 -52.63
CA LEU A 647 26.58 9.91 -52.48
C LEU A 647 27.25 10.45 -53.76
N ARG A 648 26.86 9.97 -54.94
CA ARG A 648 27.40 10.42 -56.23
C ARG A 648 27.12 11.90 -56.46
N LYS A 649 25.88 12.36 -56.20
CA LYS A 649 25.51 13.79 -56.26
C LYS A 649 26.37 14.63 -55.32
N ARG A 650 26.62 14.16 -54.09
CA ARG A 650 27.45 14.89 -53.12
C ARG A 650 28.94 14.92 -53.49
N ILE A 651 29.49 13.79 -53.95
CA ILE A 651 30.87 13.68 -54.43
C ILE A 651 31.10 14.59 -55.63
N ALA A 652 30.11 14.74 -56.52
CA ALA A 652 30.18 15.61 -57.69
C ALA A 652 30.24 17.10 -57.32
N LEU A 653 29.85 17.50 -56.10
CA LEU A 653 29.93 18.90 -55.69
C LEU A 653 31.40 19.35 -55.59
N PRO A 654 31.78 20.52 -56.13
CA PRO A 654 33.16 21.02 -56.10
C PRO A 654 33.68 21.17 -54.67
N LEU A 655 34.85 20.59 -54.37
CA LEU A 655 35.55 20.75 -53.09
C LEU A 655 36.93 21.34 -53.39
N GLU A 656 37.04 22.66 -53.24
CA GLU A 656 38.32 23.36 -53.34
C GLU A 656 38.69 23.91 -51.96
N ALA A 657 39.96 23.79 -51.58
CA ALA A 657 40.47 24.47 -50.40
C ALA A 657 40.37 25.99 -50.61
N PRO A 658 40.02 26.76 -49.57
CA PRO A 658 40.08 28.22 -49.64
C PRO A 658 41.46 28.66 -50.14
N ARG A 659 41.51 29.45 -51.22
CA ARG A 659 42.78 29.91 -51.82
C ARG A 659 43.44 31.03 -51.01
N ASP A 660 42.66 31.67 -50.13
CA ASP A 660 43.03 32.80 -49.29
C ASP A 660 42.26 32.76 -47.95
N TRP A 661 42.33 33.85 -47.17
CA TRP A 661 41.62 33.98 -45.90
C TRP A 661 40.17 34.45 -46.05
N THR A 662 39.61 34.53 -47.27
CA THR A 662 38.20 34.87 -47.46
C THR A 662 37.31 33.74 -46.92
N ARG A 663 36.28 34.09 -46.15
CA ARG A 663 35.25 33.18 -45.63
C ARG A 663 33.87 33.71 -45.98
N ALA A 664 32.92 32.78 -46.11
CA ALA A 664 31.52 33.15 -46.26
C ALA A 664 31.08 33.97 -45.03
N ASN A 665 30.26 35.00 -45.26
CA ASN A 665 29.68 35.81 -44.20
C ASN A 665 28.18 35.47 -44.04
N PRO A 666 27.81 34.57 -43.11
CA PRO A 666 26.42 34.21 -42.84
C PRO A 666 25.73 35.13 -41.81
N LEU A 667 26.41 36.17 -41.31
CA LEU A 667 25.89 37.02 -40.25
C LEU A 667 24.70 37.85 -40.75
N THR A 668 23.57 37.76 -40.05
CA THR A 668 22.34 38.51 -40.35
C THR A 668 22.18 39.77 -39.52
N CYS A 669 22.89 39.86 -38.38
CA CYS A 669 22.87 41.05 -37.52
C CYS A 669 23.52 42.26 -38.20
N LYS A 670 22.87 43.42 -38.10
CA LYS A 670 23.27 44.67 -38.76
C LYS A 670 23.99 45.67 -37.83
N CYS A 671 24.30 45.29 -36.59
CA CYS A 671 25.02 46.17 -35.65
C CYS A 671 26.43 46.50 -36.16
N SER A 672 27.07 47.54 -35.61
CA SER A 672 28.40 47.97 -36.08
C SER A 672 29.43 46.84 -35.96
N ASP A 673 29.46 46.15 -34.83
CA ASP A 673 30.45 45.11 -34.54
C ASP A 673 30.29 43.89 -35.47
N CYS A 674 29.06 43.45 -35.75
CA CYS A 674 28.80 42.35 -36.67
C CYS A 674 29.04 42.73 -38.14
N ARG A 675 28.84 44.00 -38.52
CA ARG A 675 29.23 44.49 -39.86
C ARG A 675 30.74 44.50 -40.04
N GLU A 676 31.49 44.93 -39.03
CA GLU A 676 32.95 44.89 -39.04
C GLU A 676 33.47 43.45 -39.08
N LEU A 677 32.90 42.54 -38.29
CA LEU A 677 33.23 41.12 -38.35
C LEU A 677 32.88 40.49 -39.70
N GLY A 678 31.75 40.88 -40.30
CA GLY A 678 31.33 40.43 -41.62
C GLY A 678 32.26 40.90 -42.74
N ALA A 679 32.72 42.16 -42.69
CA ALA A 679 33.73 42.68 -43.61
C ALA A 679 35.08 41.95 -43.43
N PHE A 680 35.47 41.69 -42.18
CA PHE A 680 36.63 40.87 -41.85
C PHE A 680 36.51 39.47 -42.46
N LEU A 681 35.37 38.79 -42.31
CA LEU A 681 35.15 37.44 -42.89
C LEU A 681 35.45 37.43 -44.40
N THR A 682 35.04 38.46 -45.13
CA THR A 682 35.27 38.57 -46.58
C THR A 682 36.65 39.09 -47.00
N ALA A 683 37.51 39.51 -46.06
CA ALA A 683 38.84 40.03 -46.40
C ALA A 683 39.85 38.89 -46.72
N PRO A 684 40.56 38.92 -47.87
CA PRO A 684 41.41 37.80 -48.31
C PRO A 684 42.75 37.70 -47.57
N ASP A 685 43.20 38.78 -46.95
CA ASP A 685 44.53 38.96 -46.35
C ASP A 685 44.51 39.04 -44.81
N GLN A 686 43.32 39.13 -44.21
CA GLN A 686 43.17 39.26 -42.75
C GLN A 686 42.87 37.90 -42.09
N GLN A 687 43.74 37.48 -41.18
CA GLN A 687 43.61 36.23 -40.43
C GLN A 687 42.89 36.40 -39.08
N GLN A 688 43.06 37.55 -38.45
CA GLN A 688 42.55 37.84 -37.11
C GLN A 688 41.82 39.19 -37.07
N TRP A 689 40.72 39.22 -36.34
CA TRP A 689 39.96 40.43 -36.00
C TRP A 689 39.87 40.58 -34.50
N ARG A 690 39.96 41.83 -34.02
CA ARG A 690 40.01 42.15 -32.59
C ARG A 690 38.94 43.18 -32.25
N LEU A 691 38.13 42.89 -31.23
CA LEU A 691 37.13 43.79 -30.68
C LEU A 691 37.42 44.03 -29.20
N LYS A 692 37.89 45.24 -28.86
CA LYS A 692 38.05 45.67 -27.46
C LYS A 692 36.76 46.32 -26.97
N ALA A 693 35.98 45.60 -26.17
CA ALA A 693 34.65 46.04 -25.75
C ALA A 693 34.21 45.42 -24.41
N VAL A 694 33.25 46.08 -23.75
CA VAL A 694 32.58 45.56 -22.55
C VAL A 694 31.87 44.22 -22.83
N GLN A 695 31.66 43.42 -21.79
CA GLN A 695 31.20 42.02 -21.92
C GLN A 695 29.94 41.87 -22.77
N GLY A 696 28.90 42.67 -22.57
CA GLY A 696 27.64 42.56 -23.33
C GLY A 696 27.82 42.65 -24.85
N ARG A 697 28.72 43.51 -25.34
CA ARG A 697 29.01 43.62 -26.77
C ARG A 697 29.79 42.42 -27.31
N ARG A 698 30.74 41.90 -26.52
CA ARG A 698 31.51 40.70 -26.91
C ARG A 698 30.62 39.45 -26.93
N SER A 699 29.79 39.27 -25.91
CA SER A 699 28.84 38.15 -25.82
C SER A 699 27.82 38.18 -26.96
N HIS A 700 27.34 39.36 -27.37
CA HIS A 700 26.48 39.48 -28.56
C HIS A 700 27.16 38.97 -29.84
N VAL A 701 28.42 39.35 -30.07
CA VAL A 701 29.18 38.88 -31.25
C VAL A 701 29.44 37.36 -31.17
N GLU A 702 29.81 36.86 -29.99
CA GLU A 702 30.01 35.41 -29.75
C GLU A 702 28.72 34.60 -30.02
N GLU A 703 27.57 35.09 -29.57
CA GLU A 703 26.27 34.45 -29.79
C GLU A 703 25.89 34.42 -31.27
N ASN A 704 26.07 35.54 -31.98
CA ASN A 704 25.82 35.59 -33.42
C ASN A 704 26.70 34.58 -34.17
N VAL A 705 28.00 34.54 -33.86
CA VAL A 705 28.96 33.58 -34.46
C VAL A 705 28.65 32.13 -34.10
N ARG A 706 28.07 31.83 -32.93
CA ARG A 706 27.63 30.47 -32.59
C ARG A 706 26.33 30.08 -33.29
N SER A 707 25.41 31.03 -33.42
CA SER A 707 24.11 30.80 -34.06
C SER A 707 24.22 30.62 -35.59
N THR A 708 25.24 31.23 -36.22
CA THR A 708 25.53 31.10 -37.64
C THR A 708 26.84 30.32 -37.79
N THR A 709 26.87 29.18 -38.48
CA THR A 709 28.07 28.33 -38.65
C THR A 709 29.24 29.01 -39.38
N CYS A 710 29.93 29.91 -38.69
CA CYS A 710 31.09 30.67 -39.19
C CYS A 710 32.39 29.88 -38.98
N ASP A 711 33.32 30.03 -39.92
CA ASP A 711 34.68 29.46 -39.83
C ASP A 711 35.60 30.37 -38.99
N LEU A 712 35.27 30.52 -37.71
CA LEU A 712 36.00 31.35 -36.75
C LEU A 712 36.28 30.60 -35.43
N ASP A 713 37.49 30.78 -34.89
CA ASP A 713 37.83 30.47 -33.51
C ASP A 713 37.78 31.76 -32.68
N LEU A 714 37.00 31.75 -31.60
CA LEU A 714 36.83 32.90 -30.72
C LEU A 714 37.59 32.70 -29.41
N THR A 715 38.46 33.65 -29.06
CA THR A 715 39.16 33.69 -27.77
C THR A 715 39.06 35.07 -27.15
N THR A 716 38.97 35.14 -25.81
CA THR A 716 39.00 36.42 -25.08
C THR A 716 40.38 36.63 -24.47
N GLU A 717 41.10 37.65 -24.93
CA GLU A 717 42.33 38.12 -24.31
C GLU A 717 42.01 38.96 -23.06
N ARG A 718 42.30 38.44 -21.86
CA ARG A 718 42.03 39.08 -20.57
C ARG A 718 43.19 39.99 -20.12
N ARG A 719 43.64 40.91 -20.98
CA ARG A 719 44.70 41.88 -20.67
C ARG A 719 44.18 43.31 -20.75
N GLY A 720 44.01 43.95 -19.58
CA GLY A 720 43.40 45.28 -19.44
C GLY A 720 41.86 45.25 -19.45
N SER A 721 41.24 46.37 -19.07
CA SER A 721 39.77 46.57 -19.09
C SER A 721 39.40 47.74 -20.02
N PRO A 722 38.39 47.59 -20.89
CA PRO A 722 37.65 46.36 -21.19
C PRO A 722 38.51 45.32 -21.95
N HIS A 723 38.16 44.03 -21.83
CA HIS A 723 38.84 42.91 -22.49
C HIS A 723 38.66 42.90 -24.02
N THR A 724 39.49 42.15 -24.72
CA THR A 724 39.46 42.03 -26.19
C THR A 724 38.98 40.66 -26.64
N LEU A 725 37.95 40.61 -27.48
CA LEU A 725 37.56 39.40 -28.22
C LEU A 725 38.42 39.30 -29.48
N VAL A 726 39.05 38.15 -29.68
CA VAL A 726 39.85 37.83 -30.86
C VAL A 726 39.13 36.75 -31.65
N ALA A 727 38.78 37.07 -32.90
CA ALA A 727 38.24 36.10 -33.85
C ALA A 727 39.34 35.74 -34.86
N THR A 728 39.72 34.46 -34.91
CA THR A 728 40.70 33.94 -35.86
C THR A 728 39.99 33.11 -36.91
N LYS A 729 40.23 33.37 -38.20
CA LYS A 729 39.64 32.55 -39.26
C LYS A 729 40.24 31.15 -39.24
N ASN A 730 39.37 30.15 -39.27
CA ASN A 730 39.75 28.76 -39.47
C ASN A 730 39.23 28.27 -40.83
N GLN A 731 39.26 26.97 -41.09
CA GLN A 731 38.71 26.37 -42.31
C GLN A 731 37.77 25.20 -41.98
N ALA A 732 37.10 25.29 -40.84
CA ALA A 732 36.34 24.17 -40.26
C ALA A 732 35.24 23.65 -41.20
N SER A 733 34.56 24.51 -41.97
CA SER A 733 33.55 24.08 -42.96
C SER A 733 34.16 23.30 -44.12
N TYR A 734 35.31 23.74 -44.65
CA TYR A 734 36.06 22.98 -45.66
C TYR A 734 36.52 21.63 -45.10
N GLU A 735 37.10 21.60 -43.90
CA GLU A 735 37.58 20.37 -43.27
C GLU A 735 36.45 19.37 -42.99
N ARG A 736 35.30 19.84 -42.50
CA ARG A 736 34.08 19.01 -42.34
C ARG A 736 33.66 18.41 -43.68
N ARG A 737 33.60 19.22 -44.73
CA ARG A 737 33.19 18.77 -46.07
C ARG A 737 34.22 17.85 -46.72
N ALA A 738 35.51 18.09 -46.52
CA ALA A 738 36.59 17.23 -46.98
C ALA A 738 36.55 15.88 -46.26
N LYS A 739 36.32 15.87 -44.94
CA LYS A 739 36.09 14.66 -44.17
C LYS A 739 34.86 13.90 -44.68
N GLN A 740 33.75 14.59 -44.91
CA GLN A 740 32.53 13.99 -45.46
C GLN A 740 32.78 13.38 -46.85
N ARG A 741 33.43 14.10 -47.76
CA ARG A 741 33.74 13.59 -49.11
C ARG A 741 34.68 12.38 -49.08
N ARG A 742 35.65 12.34 -48.15
CA ARG A 742 36.48 11.14 -47.94
C ARG A 742 35.63 9.95 -47.51
N GLN A 743 34.71 10.12 -46.56
CA GLN A 743 33.77 9.08 -46.14
C GLN A 743 32.86 8.63 -47.31
N ASP A 744 32.37 9.57 -48.12
CA ASP A 744 31.52 9.24 -49.26
C ASP A 744 32.26 8.41 -50.33
N LEU A 745 33.51 8.78 -50.62
CA LEU A 745 34.38 8.03 -51.54
C LEU A 745 34.73 6.64 -51.01
N GLU A 746 34.74 6.44 -49.69
CA GLU A 746 34.91 5.13 -49.05
C GLU A 746 33.60 4.31 -49.10
N HIS A 747 32.46 4.96 -48.85
CA HIS A 747 31.16 4.29 -48.79
C HIS A 747 30.61 3.89 -50.17
N ALA A 748 30.80 4.72 -51.20
CA ALA A 748 30.20 4.48 -52.52
C ALA A 748 30.67 3.15 -53.17
N PRO A 749 31.98 2.80 -53.21
CA PRO A 749 32.43 1.51 -53.75
C PRO A 749 31.95 0.30 -52.93
N ALA A 750 31.70 0.48 -51.63
CA ALA A 750 31.18 -0.59 -50.76
C ALA A 750 29.70 -0.89 -51.03
N LEU A 751 28.96 0.05 -51.63
CA LEU A 751 27.56 -0.10 -52.03
C LEU A 751 27.38 -0.52 -53.49
N ASP A 752 28.41 -0.40 -54.34
CA ASP A 752 28.37 -0.80 -55.77
C ASP A 752 28.59 -2.31 -55.97
N ARG A 753 28.90 -3.06 -54.90
CA ARG A 753 29.01 -4.53 -54.87
C ARG A 753 27.69 -5.15 -54.43
#